data_AF-A0ABD0SW49-F1
#
_entry.id   AF-A0ABD0SW49-F1
#
_cell.length_a   1.000
_cell.length_b   1.000
_cell.length_c   1.000
_cell.angle_alpha   90.00
_cell.angle_beta   90.00
_cell.angle_gamma   90.00
#
_symmetry.space_group_name_H-M   'P 1'
#
loop_
_entity.id
_entity.type
_entity.pdbx_description
1 polymer ?
#
loop_
_entity_poly.entity_id
_entity_poly.type
_entity_poly.pdbx_seq_one_letter_code
_entity_poly.pdbx_strand_id
1 'polypeptide(L)'
;MAKWWNWVLGIALFSLLFLAIPLSYSPKRTKEQLMPMFDDYIEKFNKSYKNKPEEYAVRFEHFMASMNEIDRLNSESRGPDHLKARYGLTKLSDMSAAEYKELHLSDEKLAKSPGMYGKSWGQKMDREKYETDGSHQHNNPHDNVYIISKNSRKKRAVLPMQVDWRSKGVIGPVRNQGLCGACWAFSTIGTMEAMAAINTGKLQPLSVQEAIDCAVLGNAGCAGGDICLLLDWLLLTKMPVERDVEYPLRLMNGVCQAKKNATGVRVSSFTCDDFRGSEQKIIEALATHGPVAVAVNALSWQNYLDGVIQYHCSGAAADLNHAVQLVGYDLTADIPYYIAKNSWGSDFGLGGYLHLAIGGNICGLANEVATINVKSLKEISRLNALQPGNVYGLNKFSDMSKQEFRRNMLAPVVRECKFLERKRCPYLANRRFRESNATAYRKSENIPPRFDWRERGVVSRVVSQKYCHGCWAISIVGTMETMAAIDTGKLYPLSAQELIDCAPNNRCRGGNVREALDFLCGAHESFPIVHEHDYPLILVDEPCRIPKHSRPSGVKIRNFVNKCNMGKDSMLSMIANHGPLVVVVNAHIWYYYTSGVIQRACPSEWKYMDHVVQIVGYDLTAEVPYYIVKNSWGDDFGEDGYLKLAIKGNVCGVRNNVAYFDVV
;
A
#
# COMPACT_ATOMS: atom_id res chain seq x y z
N MET A 1 -76.69 42.07 11.12
CA MET A 1 -75.74 41.44 12.07
C MET A 1 -75.49 39.97 11.70
N ALA A 2 -74.95 39.66 10.52
CA ALA A 2 -74.79 38.25 10.08
C ALA A 2 -73.44 37.91 9.42
N LYS A 3 -72.47 38.84 9.36
CA LYS A 3 -71.17 38.61 8.71
C LYS A 3 -70.00 38.37 9.68
N TRP A 4 -70.13 38.76 10.95
CA TRP A 4 -69.11 38.49 11.97
C TRP A 4 -69.11 37.00 12.38
N TRP A 5 -70.29 36.37 12.50
CA TRP A 5 -70.36 35.01 13.05
C TRP A 5 -69.52 33.97 12.27
N ASN A 6 -69.42 34.11 10.95
CA ASN A 6 -68.60 33.20 10.14
C ASN A 6 -67.09 33.29 10.44
N TRP A 7 -66.60 34.46 10.86
CA TRP A 7 -65.20 34.64 11.24
C TRP A 7 -64.90 34.06 12.62
N VAL A 8 -65.83 34.18 13.58
CA VAL A 8 -65.62 33.58 14.91
C VAL A 8 -65.82 32.06 14.88
N LEU A 9 -66.75 31.54 14.07
CA LEU A 9 -66.84 30.10 13.80
C LEU A 9 -65.59 29.58 13.09
N GLY A 10 -65.07 30.32 12.10
CA GLY A 10 -63.83 29.96 11.40
C GLY A 10 -62.62 29.94 12.33
N ILE A 11 -62.45 30.95 13.18
CA ILE A 11 -61.36 31.00 14.16
C ILE A 11 -61.55 29.92 15.24
N ALA A 12 -62.75 29.67 15.73
CA ALA A 12 -63.02 28.62 16.71
C ALA A 12 -62.77 27.21 16.16
N LEU A 13 -63.14 26.94 14.90
CA LEU A 13 -62.82 25.69 14.20
C LEU A 13 -61.31 25.55 13.96
N PHE A 14 -60.62 26.64 13.61
CA PHE A 14 -59.17 26.64 13.44
C PHE A 14 -58.44 26.43 14.78
N SER A 15 -58.93 26.98 15.88
CA SER A 15 -58.39 26.75 17.23
C SER A 15 -58.68 25.34 17.75
N LEU A 16 -59.84 24.75 17.41
CA LEU A 16 -60.16 23.36 17.74
C LEU A 16 -59.30 22.35 16.98
N LEU A 17 -58.84 22.69 15.77
CA LEU A 17 -57.85 21.88 15.02
C LEU A 17 -56.48 21.82 15.70
N PHE A 18 -56.12 22.79 16.55
CA PHE A 18 -54.90 22.76 17.37
C PHE A 18 -55.09 22.11 18.75
N LEU A 19 -56.33 21.93 19.23
CA LEU A 19 -56.63 21.25 20.50
C LEU A 19 -56.73 19.71 20.35
N ALA A 20 -56.75 19.20 19.13
CA ALA A 20 -56.86 17.78 18.81
C ALA A 20 -55.56 17.18 18.21
N ILE A 21 -54.39 17.79 18.46
CA ILE A 21 -53.12 17.06 18.35
C ILE A 21 -53.00 16.26 19.64
N PRO A 22 -53.09 14.93 19.62
CA PRO A 22 -52.69 14.16 20.78
C PRO A 22 -51.18 14.36 20.91
N LEU A 23 -50.77 15.26 21.80
CA LEU A 23 -49.45 15.17 22.39
C LEU A 23 -49.45 13.84 23.13
N SER A 24 -48.90 12.79 22.53
CA SER A 24 -48.62 11.53 23.20
C SER A 24 -47.53 11.79 24.24
N TYR A 25 -47.91 12.40 25.34
CA TYR A 25 -47.05 12.57 26.50
C TYR A 25 -46.97 11.19 27.17
N SER A 26 -45.92 10.43 26.87
CA SER A 26 -45.61 9.24 27.65
C SER A 26 -45.16 9.72 29.04
N PRO A 27 -45.89 9.40 30.12
CA PRO A 27 -45.46 9.79 31.46
C PRO A 27 -44.09 9.17 31.75
N LYS A 28 -43.18 9.96 32.36
CA LYS A 28 -41.87 9.45 32.78
C LYS A 28 -42.08 8.29 33.76
N ARG A 29 -41.42 7.16 33.51
CA ARG A 29 -41.47 5.98 34.37
C ARG A 29 -40.92 6.33 35.77
N THR A 30 -41.57 5.84 36.83
CA THR A 30 -41.12 6.06 38.21
C THR A 30 -39.90 5.20 38.56
N LYS A 31 -39.20 5.51 39.65
CA LYS A 31 -38.06 4.70 40.12
C LYS A 31 -38.48 3.25 40.37
N GLU A 32 -39.63 3.04 40.97
CA GLU A 32 -40.19 1.72 41.30
C GLU A 32 -40.47 0.90 40.04
N GLN A 33 -40.85 1.54 38.94
CA GLN A 33 -41.05 0.87 37.65
C GLN A 33 -39.74 0.53 36.94
N LEU A 34 -38.68 1.33 37.15
CA LEU A 34 -37.38 1.16 36.50
C LEU A 34 -36.45 0.17 37.21
N MET A 35 -36.58 -0.01 38.52
CA MET A 35 -35.77 -0.96 39.30
C MET A 35 -35.80 -2.40 38.73
N PRO A 36 -36.96 -3.04 38.50
CA PRO A 36 -36.98 -4.39 37.96
C PRO A 36 -36.41 -4.45 36.54
N MET A 37 -36.62 -3.41 35.72
CA MET A 37 -36.01 -3.33 34.39
C MET A 37 -34.48 -3.24 34.43
N PHE A 38 -33.94 -2.62 35.49
CA PHE A 38 -32.50 -2.51 35.68
C PHE A 38 -31.89 -3.83 36.17
N ASP A 39 -32.60 -4.59 37.00
CA ASP A 39 -32.20 -5.95 37.37
C ASP A 39 -32.15 -6.86 36.12
N ASP A 40 -33.16 -6.79 35.25
CA ASP A 40 -33.17 -7.50 33.97
C ASP A 40 -32.02 -7.04 33.06
N TYR A 41 -31.71 -5.74 33.04
CA TYR A 41 -30.59 -5.17 32.30
C TYR A 41 -29.24 -5.73 32.77
N ILE A 42 -29.03 -5.79 34.09
CA ILE A 42 -27.81 -6.32 34.71
C ILE A 42 -27.61 -7.78 34.29
N GLU A 43 -28.67 -8.58 34.31
CA GLU A 43 -28.61 -9.99 33.91
C GLU A 43 -28.37 -10.14 32.41
N LYS A 44 -29.14 -9.41 31.59
CA LYS A 44 -29.04 -9.43 30.12
C LYS A 44 -27.64 -9.09 29.62
N PHE A 45 -26.98 -8.11 30.23
CA PHE A 45 -25.64 -7.65 29.82
C PHE A 45 -24.52 -8.14 30.75
N ASN A 46 -24.80 -9.11 31.62
CA ASN A 46 -23.85 -9.74 32.53
C ASN A 46 -23.00 -8.74 33.33
N LYS A 47 -23.66 -7.77 33.97
CA LYS A 47 -23.02 -6.69 34.73
C LYS A 47 -22.61 -7.18 36.13
N SER A 48 -21.46 -6.73 36.62
CA SER A 48 -20.81 -7.29 37.82
C SER A 48 -21.14 -6.56 39.14
N TYR A 49 -21.95 -5.51 39.10
CA TYR A 49 -22.16 -4.60 40.23
C TYR A 49 -23.48 -4.82 41.00
N LYS A 50 -24.22 -5.90 40.72
CA LYS A 50 -25.48 -6.23 41.43
C LYS A 50 -25.33 -6.24 42.96
N ASN A 51 -24.21 -6.76 43.45
CA ASN A 51 -23.92 -6.88 44.89
C ASN A 51 -23.03 -5.75 45.43
N LYS A 52 -22.90 -4.63 44.71
CA LYS A 52 -22.10 -3.46 45.10
C LYS A 52 -23.02 -2.24 45.25
N PRO A 53 -23.53 -1.94 46.45
CA PRO A 53 -24.61 -0.97 46.64
C PRO A 53 -24.32 0.43 46.07
N GLU A 54 -23.09 0.94 46.26
CA GLU A 54 -22.69 2.26 45.77
C GLU A 54 -22.60 2.31 44.24
N GLU A 55 -21.93 1.33 43.62
CA GLU A 55 -21.82 1.25 42.15
C GLU A 55 -23.17 0.99 41.50
N TYR A 56 -24.00 0.12 42.09
CA TYR A 56 -25.37 -0.15 41.64
C TYR A 56 -26.21 1.13 41.62
N ALA A 57 -26.18 1.92 42.70
CA ALA A 57 -26.97 3.16 42.79
C ALA A 57 -26.55 4.17 41.69
N VAL A 58 -25.26 4.35 41.47
CA VAL A 58 -24.74 5.22 40.40
C VAL A 58 -25.16 4.72 39.02
N ARG A 59 -24.97 3.42 38.74
CA ARG A 59 -25.34 2.80 37.46
C ARG A 59 -26.84 2.84 37.20
N PHE A 60 -27.66 2.74 38.25
CA PHE A 60 -29.11 2.86 38.17
C PHE A 60 -29.53 4.29 37.78
N GLU A 61 -28.93 5.32 38.36
CA GLU A 61 -29.22 6.71 37.97
C GLU A 61 -28.84 6.98 36.50
N HIS A 62 -27.72 6.43 36.03
CA HIS A 62 -27.34 6.53 34.62
C HIS A 62 -28.31 5.76 33.70
N PHE A 63 -28.73 4.56 34.11
CA PHE A 63 -29.75 3.80 33.41
C PHE A 63 -31.08 4.56 33.30
N MET A 64 -31.52 5.22 34.38
CA MET A 64 -32.71 6.07 34.35
C MET A 64 -32.56 7.23 33.35
N ALA A 65 -31.39 7.87 33.29
CA ALA A 65 -31.11 8.92 32.32
C ALA A 65 -31.18 8.38 30.87
N SER A 66 -30.60 7.20 30.61
CA SER A 66 -30.71 6.52 29.32
C SER A 66 -32.15 6.20 28.93
N MET A 67 -32.98 5.72 29.86
CA MET A 67 -34.38 5.43 29.59
C MET A 67 -35.17 6.69 29.20
N ASN A 68 -34.93 7.81 29.88
CA ASN A 68 -35.53 9.09 29.50
C ASN A 68 -35.10 9.56 28.11
N GLU A 69 -33.81 9.39 27.77
CA GLU A 69 -33.27 9.75 26.48
C GLU A 69 -33.80 8.84 25.36
N ILE A 70 -33.92 7.54 25.62
CA ILE A 70 -34.54 6.57 24.71
C ILE A 70 -35.99 6.97 24.40
N ASP A 71 -36.78 7.27 25.43
CA ASP A 71 -38.18 7.68 25.24
C ASP A 71 -38.26 8.99 24.43
N ARG A 72 -37.39 9.96 24.73
CA ARG A 72 -37.30 11.23 24.00
C ARG A 72 -36.94 11.01 22.53
N LEU A 73 -35.85 10.31 22.24
CA LEU A 73 -35.39 10.05 20.88
C LEU A 73 -36.44 9.28 20.07
N ASN A 74 -37.07 8.25 20.64
CA ASN A 74 -38.12 7.49 19.97
C ASN A 74 -39.38 8.35 19.68
N SER A 75 -39.71 9.30 20.55
CA SER A 75 -40.84 10.22 20.37
C SER A 75 -40.59 11.25 19.25
N GLU A 76 -39.34 11.67 19.08
CA GLU A 76 -38.92 12.63 18.06
C GLU A 76 -38.68 11.95 16.69
N SER A 77 -38.52 10.62 16.68
CA SER A 77 -38.17 9.85 15.48
C SER A 77 -39.31 9.84 14.46
N ARG A 78 -38.99 10.17 13.20
CA ARG A 78 -39.94 10.34 12.09
C ARG A 78 -39.63 9.41 10.92
N GLY A 79 -40.61 9.23 10.05
CA GLY A 79 -40.54 8.40 8.84
C GLY A 79 -41.32 7.09 8.96
N PRO A 80 -41.31 6.27 7.89
CA PRO A 80 -41.94 4.94 7.89
C PRO A 80 -41.38 4.06 9.01
N ASP A 81 -42.21 3.21 9.63
CA ASP A 81 -41.81 2.39 10.80
C ASP A 81 -40.56 1.53 10.58
N HIS A 82 -40.30 1.10 9.35
CA HIS A 82 -39.14 0.29 8.98
C HIS A 82 -37.83 1.09 8.78
N LEU A 83 -37.92 2.42 8.64
CA LEU A 83 -36.77 3.34 8.50
C LEU A 83 -36.64 4.32 9.67
N LYS A 84 -37.68 4.43 10.51
CA LYS A 84 -37.69 5.22 11.73
C LYS A 84 -36.56 4.74 12.66
N ALA A 85 -35.65 5.64 13.05
CA ALA A 85 -34.61 5.30 14.01
C ALA A 85 -35.23 4.82 15.33
N ARG A 86 -34.79 3.66 15.81
CA ARG A 86 -35.22 3.09 17.09
C ARG A 86 -34.08 3.07 18.08
N TYR A 87 -34.43 3.45 19.29
CA TYR A 87 -33.56 3.50 20.45
C TYR A 87 -34.04 2.53 21.52
N GLY A 88 -33.10 1.92 22.22
CA GLY A 88 -33.39 1.01 23.31
C GLY A 88 -32.13 0.63 24.07
N LEU A 89 -32.29 -0.26 25.03
CA LEU A 89 -31.21 -0.64 25.94
C LEU A 89 -30.10 -1.41 25.21
N THR A 90 -28.89 -0.89 25.31
CA THR A 90 -27.64 -1.50 24.85
C THR A 90 -26.74 -1.77 26.06
N LYS A 91 -25.64 -2.51 25.88
CA LYS A 91 -24.66 -2.74 26.97
C LYS A 91 -24.05 -1.46 27.57
N LEU A 92 -24.27 -0.32 26.92
CA LEU A 92 -23.75 0.99 27.30
C LEU A 92 -24.74 1.82 28.10
N SER A 93 -26.02 1.42 28.21
CA SER A 93 -27.10 2.26 28.77
C SER A 93 -26.95 2.60 30.27
N ASP A 94 -26.00 2.01 30.98
CA ASP A 94 -25.63 2.30 32.39
C ASP A 94 -24.46 3.29 32.52
N MET A 95 -24.01 3.89 31.42
CA MET A 95 -22.98 4.93 31.41
C MET A 95 -23.63 6.32 31.35
N SER A 96 -23.08 7.27 32.10
CA SER A 96 -23.41 8.68 31.89
C SER A 96 -22.88 9.17 30.55
N ALA A 97 -23.40 10.30 30.05
CA ALA A 97 -22.88 10.93 28.83
C ALA A 97 -21.38 11.29 28.95
N ALA A 98 -20.92 11.66 30.16
CA ALA A 98 -19.52 11.96 30.43
C ALA A 98 -18.63 10.71 30.38
N GLU A 99 -19.03 9.65 31.09
CA GLU A 99 -18.32 8.35 31.06
C GLU A 99 -18.29 7.76 29.65
N TYR A 100 -19.42 7.79 28.94
CA TYR A 100 -19.51 7.29 27.57
C TYR A 100 -18.57 8.07 26.64
N LYS A 101 -18.56 9.41 26.76
CA LYS A 101 -17.66 10.26 25.99
C LYS A 101 -16.19 9.97 26.30
N GLU A 102 -15.83 9.81 27.56
CA GLU A 102 -14.45 9.60 27.97
C GLU A 102 -13.93 8.21 27.56
N LEU A 103 -14.77 7.19 27.61
CA LEU A 103 -14.34 5.80 27.44
C LEU A 103 -14.51 5.26 26.01
N HIS A 104 -15.46 5.78 25.23
CA HIS A 104 -15.81 5.22 23.91
C HIS A 104 -15.64 6.21 22.76
N LEU A 105 -15.59 7.50 23.07
CA LEU A 105 -15.43 8.58 22.10
C LEU A 105 -14.01 9.16 22.23
N SER A 106 -13.52 9.84 21.20
CA SER A 106 -12.23 10.55 21.23
C SER A 106 -12.45 12.04 21.48
N ASP A 107 -11.59 12.68 22.28
CA ASP A 107 -11.55 14.14 22.34
C ASP A 107 -10.79 14.67 21.12
N GLU A 108 -11.50 14.85 19.99
CA GLU A 108 -10.97 15.47 18.76
C GLU A 108 -10.58 16.96 18.95
N LYS A 109 -10.66 17.48 20.20
CA LYS A 109 -10.27 18.84 20.57
C LYS A 109 -8.76 19.07 20.66
N LEU A 110 -7.92 18.09 20.34
CA LEU A 110 -6.47 18.28 20.21
C LEU A 110 -6.14 19.21 19.02
N ALA A 111 -6.16 20.52 19.30
CA ALA A 111 -5.61 21.63 18.53
C ALA A 111 -5.82 21.58 17.01
N LYS A 112 -7.09 21.55 16.55
CA LYS A 112 -7.44 21.86 15.16
C LYS A 112 -7.07 23.33 14.86
N SER A 113 -5.87 23.58 14.33
CA SER A 113 -5.52 24.87 13.72
C SER A 113 -6.13 24.91 12.31
N PRO A 114 -7.13 25.76 12.02
CA PRO A 114 -7.97 25.65 10.81
C PRO A 114 -7.27 25.91 9.45
N GLY A 115 -5.94 26.03 9.41
CA GLY A 115 -5.22 26.63 8.28
C GLY A 115 -4.21 25.75 7.54
N MET A 116 -3.85 24.55 8.02
CA MET A 116 -2.60 23.91 7.58
C MET A 116 -2.68 22.41 7.24
N TYR A 117 -3.85 21.86 6.93
CA TYR A 117 -3.97 20.42 6.60
C TYR A 117 -4.08 20.20 5.08
N GLY A 118 -3.38 19.19 4.56
CA GLY A 118 -3.53 18.66 3.20
C GLY A 118 -3.05 19.51 2.00
N LYS A 119 -2.63 20.77 2.17
CA LYS A 119 -2.26 21.64 1.02
C LYS A 119 -0.81 21.48 0.51
N SER A 120 0.11 20.91 1.30
CA SER A 120 1.56 21.04 1.01
C SER A 120 2.24 19.80 0.40
N TRP A 121 1.63 18.62 0.36
CA TRP A 121 2.34 17.41 -0.07
C TRP A 121 1.49 16.57 -1.01
N GLY A 122 1.47 16.96 -2.30
CA GLY A 122 0.81 16.17 -3.35
C GLY A 122 0.19 16.95 -4.51
N GLN A 123 0.38 18.28 -4.63
CA GLN A 123 -0.08 19.02 -5.82
C GLN A 123 0.77 18.71 -7.06
N LYS A 124 0.53 17.54 -7.65
CA LYS A 124 0.45 17.26 -9.08
C LYS A 124 -0.51 16.08 -9.31
N MET A 125 -1.71 16.14 -8.73
CA MET A 125 -2.87 15.66 -9.49
C MET A 125 -3.36 16.86 -10.28
N ASP A 126 -3.50 16.70 -11.59
CA ASP A 126 -4.11 17.67 -12.46
C ASP A 126 -5.39 18.16 -11.78
N ARG A 127 -5.45 19.46 -11.43
CA ARG A 127 -6.70 20.11 -11.06
C ARG A 127 -7.56 20.14 -12.33
N GLU A 128 -8.18 19.01 -12.68
CA GLU A 128 -9.40 19.04 -13.46
C GLU A 128 -10.41 19.80 -12.61
N LYS A 129 -10.57 21.06 -12.97
CA LYS A 129 -11.43 22.01 -12.28
C LYS A 129 -12.87 21.68 -12.64
N TYR A 130 -13.45 20.66 -12.01
CA TYR A 130 -14.88 20.36 -12.08
C TYR A 130 -15.64 21.55 -11.48
N GLU A 131 -16.08 22.50 -12.32
CA GLU A 131 -17.04 23.51 -11.92
C GLU A 131 -18.42 22.87 -12.06
N THR A 132 -19.06 22.63 -10.93
CA THR A 132 -20.51 22.43 -10.87
C THR A 132 -21.17 23.78 -11.09
N ASP A 133 -22.11 23.84 -12.03
CA ASP A 133 -22.91 25.03 -12.29
C ASP A 133 -23.55 25.52 -10.98
N GLY A 134 -23.38 26.80 -10.69
CA GLY A 134 -23.81 27.47 -9.46
C GLY A 134 -25.31 27.78 -9.46
N SER A 135 -26.15 26.81 -9.82
CA SER A 135 -27.57 26.92 -9.58
C SER A 135 -27.87 26.47 -8.14
N HIS A 136 -28.03 27.44 -7.24
CA HIS A 136 -28.71 27.23 -5.97
C HIS A 136 -30.13 26.71 -6.24
N GLN A 137 -30.28 25.38 -6.31
CA GLN A 137 -31.57 24.71 -6.23
C GLN A 137 -31.51 23.72 -5.07
N HIS A 138 -32.54 23.75 -4.24
CA HIS A 138 -32.76 22.78 -3.18
C HIS A 138 -32.79 21.38 -3.80
N ASN A 139 -31.68 20.65 -3.75
CA ASN A 139 -31.58 19.34 -4.35
C ASN A 139 -32.38 18.35 -3.50
N ASN A 140 -33.41 17.77 -4.09
CA ASN A 140 -34.12 16.62 -3.55
C ASN A 140 -33.16 15.43 -3.56
N PRO A 141 -32.91 14.73 -2.44
CA PRO A 141 -31.96 13.62 -2.39
C PRO A 141 -32.37 12.41 -3.26
N HIS A 142 -33.58 12.39 -3.82
CA HIS A 142 -34.05 11.38 -4.77
C HIS A 142 -33.70 11.67 -6.25
N ASP A 143 -33.15 12.84 -6.58
CA ASP A 143 -32.80 13.15 -7.97
C ASP A 143 -31.52 12.44 -8.42
N ASN A 144 -31.50 11.97 -9.67
CA ASN A 144 -30.30 11.37 -10.26
C ASN A 144 -29.13 12.34 -10.23
N VAL A 145 -28.02 11.94 -9.61
CA VAL A 145 -26.78 12.73 -9.60
C VAL A 145 -25.97 12.43 -10.86
N TYR A 146 -25.58 13.49 -11.56
CA TYR A 146 -24.77 13.40 -12.78
C TYR A 146 -23.36 13.96 -12.58
N ILE A 147 -22.34 13.22 -13.01
CA ILE A 147 -20.98 13.76 -13.19
C ILE A 147 -20.89 14.46 -14.55
N ILE A 148 -20.44 15.72 -14.55
CA ILE A 148 -20.07 16.46 -15.77
C ILE A 148 -18.55 16.41 -15.93
N SER A 149 -18.04 15.54 -16.81
CA SER A 149 -16.63 15.56 -17.20
C SER A 149 -16.34 16.74 -18.12
N LYS A 150 -15.36 17.58 -17.78
CA LYS A 150 -14.95 18.74 -18.59
C LYS A 150 -14.02 18.39 -19.75
N ASN A 151 -13.53 17.15 -19.85
CA ASN A 151 -12.65 16.73 -20.92
C ASN A 151 -13.33 15.66 -21.78
N SER A 152 -13.62 16.05 -23.02
CA SER A 152 -14.27 15.31 -24.11
C SER A 152 -15.78 15.49 -24.25
N ARG A 153 -16.18 15.83 -25.48
CA ARG A 153 -17.56 16.08 -25.91
C ARG A 153 -18.43 14.85 -25.59
N LYS A 154 -19.44 15.05 -24.71
CA LYS A 154 -20.57 14.14 -24.37
C LYS A 154 -20.23 12.84 -23.61
N LYS A 155 -20.49 12.84 -22.29
CA LYS A 155 -21.39 11.91 -21.57
C LYS A 155 -21.59 12.39 -20.12
N ARG A 156 -22.82 12.69 -19.72
CA ARG A 156 -23.22 12.75 -18.29
C ARG A 156 -23.19 11.30 -17.78
N ALA A 157 -22.32 10.99 -16.83
CA ALA A 157 -22.35 9.69 -16.15
C ALA A 157 -23.28 9.80 -14.95
N VAL A 158 -24.29 8.93 -14.89
CA VAL A 158 -25.23 8.83 -13.76
C VAL A 158 -24.56 8.01 -12.66
N LEU A 159 -24.51 8.53 -11.43
CA LEU A 159 -24.06 7.74 -10.29
C LEU A 159 -25.04 6.61 -9.99
N PRO A 160 -24.59 5.43 -9.51
CA PRO A 160 -25.49 4.41 -9.00
C PRO A 160 -26.39 5.00 -7.90
N MET A 161 -27.68 4.67 -7.90
CA MET A 161 -28.59 5.13 -6.84
C MET A 161 -28.34 4.42 -5.49
N GLN A 162 -27.63 3.29 -5.52
CA GLN A 162 -27.25 2.52 -4.34
C GLN A 162 -25.82 2.01 -4.50
N VAL A 163 -25.05 2.11 -3.43
CA VAL A 163 -23.70 1.53 -3.34
C VAL A 163 -23.57 0.86 -1.98
N ASP A 164 -23.14 -0.40 -1.97
CA ASP A 164 -22.77 -1.10 -0.75
C ASP A 164 -21.50 -1.89 -0.99
N TRP A 165 -20.38 -1.40 -0.47
CA TRP A 165 -19.08 -2.05 -0.62
C TRP A 165 -18.97 -3.38 0.13
N ARG A 166 -19.86 -3.66 1.10
CA ARG A 166 -19.90 -4.97 1.79
C ARG A 166 -20.21 -6.08 0.80
N SER A 167 -21.11 -5.85 -0.14
CA SER A 167 -21.48 -6.80 -1.21
C SER A 167 -20.31 -7.18 -2.13
N LYS A 168 -19.24 -6.38 -2.15
CA LYS A 168 -18.02 -6.62 -2.95
C LYS A 168 -16.97 -7.43 -2.19
N GLY A 169 -17.20 -7.76 -0.93
CA GLY A 169 -16.24 -8.52 -0.11
C GLY A 169 -14.97 -7.74 0.26
N VAL A 170 -14.99 -6.40 0.14
CA VAL A 170 -13.83 -5.54 0.42
C VAL A 170 -13.88 -4.87 1.78
N ILE A 171 -14.99 -5.00 2.52
CA ILE A 171 -15.13 -4.42 3.86
C ILE A 171 -14.75 -5.48 4.90
N GLY A 172 -13.78 -5.14 5.77
CA GLY A 172 -13.39 -5.96 6.92
C GLY A 172 -14.54 -6.28 7.87
N PRO A 173 -14.41 -7.27 8.77
CA PRO A 173 -15.40 -7.50 9.81
C PRO A 173 -15.55 -6.29 10.73
N VAL A 174 -16.71 -6.14 11.38
CA VAL A 174 -16.89 -5.16 12.46
C VAL A 174 -15.99 -5.56 13.62
N ARG A 175 -15.24 -4.59 14.15
CA ARG A 175 -14.36 -4.76 15.31
C ARG A 175 -14.92 -4.01 16.52
N ASN A 176 -14.33 -4.24 17.69
CA ASN A 176 -14.69 -3.58 18.93
C ASN A 176 -13.45 -2.89 19.53
N GLN A 177 -13.48 -1.57 19.66
CA GLN A 177 -12.42 -0.76 20.27
C GLN A 177 -12.39 -0.87 21.79
N GLY A 178 -13.44 -1.42 22.41
CA GLY A 178 -13.58 -1.48 23.87
C GLY A 178 -13.53 -0.09 24.49
N LEU A 179 -12.78 0.04 25.59
CA LEU A 179 -12.59 1.30 26.32
C LEU A 179 -11.41 2.15 25.82
N CYS A 180 -10.87 1.82 24.64
CA CYS A 180 -9.79 2.56 24.02
C CYS A 180 -10.41 3.56 23.03
N GLY A 181 -10.12 4.85 23.19
CA GLY A 181 -10.55 5.96 22.30
C GLY A 181 -9.86 5.94 20.94
N ALA A 182 -9.83 4.79 20.27
CA ALA A 182 -9.08 4.54 19.04
C ALA A 182 -9.94 4.55 17.76
N CYS A 183 -11.15 5.10 17.80
CA CYS A 183 -12.06 5.16 16.64
C CYS A 183 -11.38 5.76 15.39
N TRP A 184 -10.55 6.78 15.57
CA TRP A 184 -9.73 7.40 14.51
C TRP A 184 -8.86 6.37 13.77
N ALA A 185 -8.23 5.46 14.51
CA ALA A 185 -7.41 4.38 13.96
C ALA A 185 -8.28 3.31 13.30
N PHE A 186 -9.38 2.88 13.93
CA PHE A 186 -10.30 1.89 13.36
C PHE A 186 -10.90 2.36 12.02
N SER A 187 -11.36 3.61 11.95
CA SER A 187 -11.95 4.18 10.74
C SER A 187 -10.92 4.31 9.60
N THR A 188 -9.74 4.85 9.91
CA THR A 188 -8.67 5.04 8.93
C THR A 188 -8.12 3.73 8.41
N ILE A 189 -7.75 2.80 9.31
CA ILE A 189 -7.21 1.49 8.92
C ILE A 189 -8.27 0.65 8.22
N GLY A 190 -9.53 0.68 8.66
CA GLY A 190 -10.62 0.00 7.95
C GLY A 190 -10.83 0.51 6.52
N THR A 191 -10.58 1.81 6.30
CA THR A 191 -10.61 2.42 4.95
C THR A 191 -9.38 2.00 4.13
N MET A 192 -8.19 1.94 4.74
CA MET A 192 -6.99 1.39 4.08
C MET A 192 -7.16 -0.08 3.66
N GLU A 193 -7.75 -0.92 4.52
CA GLU A 193 -8.08 -2.32 4.23
C GLU A 193 -8.98 -2.42 2.99
N ALA A 194 -10.06 -1.62 2.97
CA ALA A 194 -11.00 -1.63 1.86
C ALA A 194 -10.36 -1.17 0.55
N MET A 195 -9.58 -0.09 0.57
CA MET A 195 -8.88 0.40 -0.61
C MET A 195 -7.82 -0.60 -1.10
N ALA A 196 -7.12 -1.30 -0.19
CA ALA A 196 -6.19 -2.37 -0.56
C ALA A 196 -6.93 -3.55 -1.19
N ALA A 197 -8.08 -3.94 -0.63
CA ALA A 197 -8.92 -5.01 -1.15
C ALA A 197 -9.52 -4.67 -2.53
N ILE A 198 -9.97 -3.42 -2.74
CA ILE A 198 -10.44 -2.92 -4.05
C ILE A 198 -9.31 -3.01 -5.09
N ASN A 199 -8.08 -2.65 -4.69
CA ASN A 199 -6.92 -2.67 -5.59
C ASN A 199 -6.42 -4.09 -5.92
N THR A 200 -6.56 -5.04 -4.99
CA THR A 200 -5.96 -6.39 -5.10
C THR A 200 -6.95 -7.51 -5.40
N GLY A 201 -8.24 -7.29 -5.11
CA GLY A 201 -9.26 -8.33 -5.06
C GLY A 201 -9.17 -9.23 -3.82
N LYS A 202 -8.29 -8.93 -2.85
CA LYS A 202 -8.14 -9.73 -1.62
C LYS A 202 -8.21 -8.83 -0.38
N LEU A 203 -9.20 -9.10 0.46
CA LEU A 203 -9.30 -8.47 1.77
C LEU A 203 -8.26 -9.05 2.73
N GLN A 204 -7.48 -8.17 3.35
CA GLN A 204 -6.44 -8.52 4.30
C GLN A 204 -6.55 -7.60 5.53
N PRO A 205 -6.76 -8.16 6.73
CA PRO A 205 -6.76 -7.38 7.97
C PRO A 205 -5.41 -6.69 8.23
N LEU A 206 -5.47 -5.39 8.52
CA LEU A 206 -4.35 -4.53 8.89
C LEU A 206 -4.39 -4.19 10.38
N SER A 207 -3.21 -3.94 10.95
CA SER A 207 -3.06 -3.66 12.38
C SER A 207 -3.58 -2.27 12.75
N VAL A 208 -4.65 -2.24 13.53
CA VAL A 208 -5.10 -1.01 14.20
C VAL A 208 -4.18 -0.69 15.38
N GLN A 209 -3.61 -1.70 16.03
CA GLN A 209 -2.72 -1.50 17.18
C GLN A 209 -1.42 -0.82 16.82
N GLU A 210 -0.89 -1.09 15.63
CA GLU A 210 0.29 -0.39 15.13
C GLU A 210 0.02 1.11 15.03
N ALA A 211 -1.16 1.53 14.54
CA ALA A 211 -1.54 2.94 14.54
C ALA A 211 -1.67 3.49 15.98
N ILE A 212 -2.29 2.74 16.90
CA ILE A 212 -2.42 3.14 18.32
C ILE A 212 -1.05 3.37 18.98
N ASP A 213 -0.08 2.48 18.74
CA ASP A 213 1.22 2.51 19.40
C ASP A 213 2.24 3.45 18.73
N CYS A 214 2.14 3.64 17.41
CA CYS A 214 3.18 4.30 16.63
C CYS A 214 2.82 5.70 16.13
N ALA A 215 1.53 5.98 15.89
CA ALA A 215 1.15 7.26 15.28
C ALA A 215 1.46 8.41 16.23
N VAL A 216 2.10 9.45 15.69
CA VAL A 216 2.31 10.73 16.39
C VAL A 216 1.53 11.84 15.67
N LEU A 217 1.98 13.10 15.79
CA LEU A 217 1.33 14.28 15.21
C LEU A 217 -0.08 14.55 15.77
N GLY A 218 -0.26 14.46 17.09
CA GLY A 218 -1.54 14.74 17.74
C GLY A 218 -2.43 13.51 17.95
N ASN A 219 -2.01 12.34 17.45
CA ASN A 219 -2.58 11.05 17.84
C ASN A 219 -1.97 10.58 19.16
N ALA A 220 -2.81 10.19 20.11
CA ALA A 220 -2.44 9.84 21.48
C ALA A 220 -2.93 8.44 21.88
N GLY A 221 -2.91 7.50 20.93
CA GLY A 221 -3.33 6.12 21.15
C GLY A 221 -4.78 6.03 21.62
N CYS A 222 -5.00 5.41 22.77
CA CYS A 222 -6.31 5.25 23.40
C CYS A 222 -6.88 6.54 24.01
N ALA A 223 -6.11 7.63 24.12
CA ALA A 223 -6.61 8.92 24.61
C ALA A 223 -7.28 9.75 23.49
N GLY A 224 -7.29 9.25 22.25
CA GLY A 224 -7.87 9.95 21.10
C GLY A 224 -6.85 10.19 20.00
N GLY A 225 -7.36 10.67 18.88
CA GLY A 225 -6.61 10.98 17.67
C GLY A 225 -7.54 11.48 16.58
N ASP A 226 -6.98 11.71 15.41
CA ASP A 226 -7.64 12.39 14.29
C ASP A 226 -7.33 11.65 12.98
N ILE A 227 -8.33 11.52 12.12
CA ILE A 227 -8.25 10.75 10.86
C ILE A 227 -7.18 11.37 9.96
N CYS A 228 -7.24 12.69 9.79
CA CYS A 228 -6.37 13.44 8.91
C CYS A 228 -4.94 13.50 9.42
N LEU A 229 -4.74 13.67 10.73
CA LEU A 229 -3.40 13.65 11.34
C LEU A 229 -2.75 12.27 11.24
N LEU A 230 -3.51 11.19 11.40
CA LEU A 230 -3.00 9.83 11.15
C LEU A 230 -2.58 9.67 9.69
N LEU A 231 -3.38 10.15 8.74
CA LEU A 231 -3.05 10.07 7.32
C LEU A 231 -1.82 10.91 6.95
N ASP A 232 -1.68 12.12 7.50
CA ASP A 232 -0.48 12.95 7.37
C ASP A 232 0.74 12.19 7.91
N TRP A 233 0.64 11.61 9.10
CA TRP A 233 1.72 10.83 9.71
C TRP A 233 2.12 9.61 8.86
N LEU A 234 1.15 8.83 8.38
CA LEU A 234 1.39 7.65 7.53
C LEU A 234 2.07 8.05 6.21
N LEU A 235 1.64 9.16 5.59
CA LEU A 235 2.20 9.65 4.34
C LEU A 235 3.63 10.19 4.53
N LEU A 236 3.87 10.97 5.60
CA LEU A 236 5.17 11.57 5.89
C LEU A 236 6.22 10.52 6.27
N THR A 237 5.86 9.56 7.12
CA THR A 237 6.77 8.49 7.55
C THR A 237 6.96 7.41 6.51
N LYS A 238 6.05 7.31 5.52
CA LYS A 238 5.96 6.21 4.55
C LYS A 238 5.89 4.84 5.23
N MET A 239 5.41 4.79 6.47
CA MET A 239 5.31 3.56 7.24
C MET A 239 4.28 2.63 6.59
N PRO A 240 4.64 1.38 6.27
CA PRO A 240 3.65 0.37 5.91
C PRO A 240 2.87 -0.05 7.15
N VAL A 241 1.55 -0.06 7.08
CA VAL A 241 0.73 -0.70 8.13
C VAL A 241 0.77 -2.21 7.90
N GLU A 242 1.33 -2.94 8.86
CA GLU A 242 1.49 -4.40 8.89
C GLU A 242 0.12 -5.10 8.97
N ARG A 243 0.13 -6.43 8.78
CA ARG A 243 -1.07 -7.23 9.03
C ARG A 243 -1.41 -7.26 10.51
N ASP A 244 -2.70 -7.39 10.80
CA ASP A 244 -3.17 -7.61 12.16
C ASP A 244 -2.48 -8.82 12.84
N VAL A 245 -2.22 -9.90 12.10
CA VAL A 245 -1.49 -11.07 12.65
C VAL A 245 -0.02 -10.81 12.95
N GLU A 246 0.60 -9.79 12.35
CA GLU A 246 2.01 -9.43 12.57
C GLU A 246 2.17 -8.43 13.70
N TYR A 247 1.13 -7.62 13.96
CA TYR A 247 1.04 -6.69 15.08
C TYR A 247 -0.38 -6.77 15.70
N PRO A 248 -0.63 -7.76 16.58
CA PRO A 248 -1.98 -8.05 17.08
C PRO A 248 -2.60 -6.94 17.94
N LEU A 249 -3.92 -6.85 17.85
CA LEU A 249 -4.74 -5.91 18.61
C LEU A 249 -4.69 -6.16 20.13
N ARG A 250 -4.43 -5.09 20.90
CA ARG A 250 -4.34 -5.11 22.37
C ARG A 250 -5.28 -4.12 23.07
N LEU A 251 -5.72 -3.06 22.38
CA LEU A 251 -6.63 -2.02 22.90
C LEU A 251 -6.09 -1.28 24.13
N MET A 252 -4.77 -1.08 24.17
CA MET A 252 -4.09 -0.27 25.19
C MET A 252 -2.89 0.41 24.55
N ASN A 253 -2.39 1.49 25.18
CA ASN A 253 -1.16 2.13 24.72
C ASN A 253 0.04 1.21 24.93
N GLY A 254 0.82 1.00 23.88
CA GLY A 254 2.08 0.27 23.91
C GLY A 254 3.24 1.10 23.37
N VAL A 255 4.45 0.53 23.47
CA VAL A 255 5.61 1.03 22.75
C VAL A 255 5.47 0.62 21.29
N CYS A 256 5.75 1.52 20.35
CA CYS A 256 5.78 1.20 18.92
C CYS A 256 6.78 0.08 18.61
N GLN A 257 6.28 -1.03 18.07
CA GLN A 257 7.07 -2.22 17.69
C GLN A 257 7.20 -2.41 16.17
N ALA A 258 6.91 -1.37 15.37
CA ALA A 258 6.98 -1.44 13.92
C ALA A 258 8.40 -1.84 13.45
N LYS A 259 8.47 -2.82 12.55
CA LYS A 259 9.76 -3.36 12.08
C LYS A 259 10.35 -2.45 11.01
N LYS A 260 11.68 -2.26 11.01
CA LYS A 260 12.39 -1.47 9.98
C LYS A 260 12.15 -1.99 8.55
N ASN A 261 11.92 -3.29 8.40
CA ASN A 261 11.65 -3.98 7.14
C ASN A 261 10.20 -4.48 7.04
N ALA A 262 9.27 -3.87 7.79
CA ALA A 262 7.86 -4.22 7.76
C ALA A 262 7.31 -4.24 6.32
N THR A 263 6.54 -5.29 6.01
CA THR A 263 5.80 -5.43 4.76
C THR A 263 4.33 -5.18 5.04
N GLY A 264 3.72 -4.22 4.35
CA GLY A 264 2.36 -3.81 4.66
C GLY A 264 1.81 -2.78 3.68
N VAL A 265 0.61 -2.29 3.96
CA VAL A 265 -0.10 -1.34 3.09
C VAL A 265 0.36 0.07 3.40
N ARG A 266 0.74 0.83 2.36
CA ARG A 266 1.15 2.23 2.49
C ARG A 266 0.10 3.15 1.90
N VAL A 267 -0.18 4.25 2.60
CA VAL A 267 -0.89 5.39 2.02
C VAL A 267 -0.02 5.99 0.92
N SER A 268 -0.57 6.14 -0.29
CA SER A 268 0.11 6.80 -1.40
C SER A 268 -0.31 8.27 -1.53
N SER A 269 -1.57 8.55 -1.24
CA SER A 269 -2.14 9.91 -1.17
C SER A 269 -3.47 9.82 -0.42
N PHE A 270 -3.97 10.95 0.05
CA PHE A 270 -5.30 11.04 0.64
C PHE A 270 -5.84 12.46 0.44
N THR A 271 -7.14 12.64 0.64
CA THR A 271 -7.76 13.96 0.83
C THR A 271 -8.35 14.04 2.22
N CYS A 272 -8.50 15.26 2.71
CA CYS A 272 -9.20 15.58 3.95
C CYS A 272 -10.02 16.83 3.69
N ASP A 273 -11.30 16.60 3.40
CA ASP A 273 -12.18 17.61 2.83
C ASP A 273 -13.31 17.98 3.80
N ASP A 274 -13.66 19.26 3.80
CA ASP A 274 -14.90 19.78 4.37
C ASP A 274 -15.95 19.85 3.26
N PHE A 275 -16.96 18.99 3.37
CA PHE A 275 -18.08 18.87 2.44
C PHE A 275 -19.40 19.38 3.01
N ARG A 276 -19.37 20.25 4.01
CA ARG A 276 -20.60 20.91 4.50
C ARG A 276 -21.32 21.64 3.35
N GLY A 277 -22.61 21.35 3.21
CA GLY A 277 -23.41 21.85 2.08
C GLY A 277 -23.05 21.26 0.71
N SER A 278 -22.20 20.22 0.67
CA SER A 278 -21.73 19.55 -0.55
C SER A 278 -21.61 18.04 -0.36
N GLU A 279 -22.49 17.44 0.45
CA GLU A 279 -22.56 15.98 0.73
C GLU A 279 -22.65 15.12 -0.53
N GLN A 280 -23.06 15.70 -1.65
CA GLN A 280 -22.97 15.07 -2.97
C GLN A 280 -21.57 14.55 -3.32
N LYS A 281 -20.51 15.23 -2.86
CA LYS A 281 -19.12 14.79 -3.06
C LYS A 281 -18.77 13.52 -2.28
N ILE A 282 -19.43 13.30 -1.13
CA ILE A 282 -19.31 12.05 -0.36
C ILE A 282 -19.92 10.90 -1.17
N ILE A 283 -21.10 11.13 -1.76
CA ILE A 283 -21.78 10.15 -2.62
C ILE A 283 -20.92 9.85 -3.85
N GLU A 284 -20.36 10.86 -4.51
CA GLU A 284 -19.44 10.71 -5.64
C GLU A 284 -18.21 9.88 -5.26
N ALA A 285 -17.58 10.15 -4.11
CA ALA A 285 -16.45 9.39 -3.61
C ALA A 285 -16.83 7.93 -3.34
N LEU A 286 -17.93 7.68 -2.64
CA LEU A 286 -18.42 6.32 -2.38
C LEU A 286 -18.72 5.55 -3.66
N ALA A 287 -19.26 6.22 -4.68
CA ALA A 287 -19.64 5.59 -5.95
C ALA A 287 -18.47 5.30 -6.88
N THR A 288 -17.48 6.19 -6.93
CA THR A 288 -16.44 6.17 -7.97
C THR A 288 -15.06 5.78 -7.45
N HIS A 289 -14.82 5.97 -6.15
CA HIS A 289 -13.52 5.75 -5.52
C HIS A 289 -13.54 4.55 -4.56
N GLY A 290 -14.39 4.60 -3.54
CA GLY A 290 -14.42 3.59 -2.48
C GLY A 290 -14.97 4.13 -1.16
N PRO A 291 -14.95 3.31 -0.09
CA PRO A 291 -15.28 3.76 1.26
C PRO A 291 -14.46 4.98 1.71
N VAL A 292 -15.05 5.79 2.59
CA VAL A 292 -14.39 6.98 3.16
C VAL A 292 -14.42 6.95 4.68
N ALA A 293 -13.40 7.53 5.32
CA ALA A 293 -13.39 7.75 6.76
C ALA A 293 -13.99 9.12 7.08
N VAL A 294 -14.85 9.22 8.09
CA VAL A 294 -15.50 10.47 8.49
C VAL A 294 -15.47 10.67 10.00
N ALA A 295 -15.32 11.93 10.42
CA ALA A 295 -15.54 12.34 11.81
C ALA A 295 -17.01 12.70 12.03
N VAL A 296 -17.54 12.36 13.21
CA VAL A 296 -18.95 12.52 13.59
C VAL A 296 -19.10 12.86 15.07
N ASN A 297 -20.27 13.38 15.44
CA ASN A 297 -20.73 13.49 16.81
C ASN A 297 -21.63 12.31 17.16
N ALA A 298 -21.10 11.37 17.95
CA ALA A 298 -21.78 10.13 18.29
C ALA A 298 -22.34 10.09 19.72
N LEU A 299 -22.42 11.24 20.41
CA LEU A 299 -22.83 11.32 21.81
C LEU A 299 -24.24 10.75 22.06
N SER A 300 -25.14 10.91 21.09
CA SER A 300 -26.53 10.41 21.17
C SER A 300 -26.71 8.99 20.63
N TRP A 301 -25.63 8.31 20.22
CA TRP A 301 -25.73 6.97 19.60
C TRP A 301 -25.71 5.83 20.61
N GLN A 302 -25.40 6.11 21.88
CA GLN A 302 -25.25 5.11 22.96
C GLN A 302 -26.36 4.04 22.97
N ASN A 303 -27.60 4.45 22.67
CA ASN A 303 -28.79 3.61 22.73
C ASN A 303 -29.39 3.26 21.35
N TYR A 304 -28.66 3.46 20.24
CA TYR A 304 -29.15 3.17 18.89
C TYR A 304 -29.29 1.65 18.65
N LEU A 305 -30.42 1.23 18.08
CA LEU A 305 -30.68 -0.16 17.69
C LEU A 305 -30.70 -0.33 16.17
N ASP A 306 -31.50 0.46 15.46
CA ASP A 306 -31.65 0.39 14.00
C ASP A 306 -32.37 1.63 13.43
N GLY A 307 -32.66 1.60 12.12
CA GLY A 307 -33.31 2.69 11.38
C GLY A 307 -32.35 3.83 11.02
N VAL A 308 -32.87 4.94 10.51
CA VAL A 308 -32.09 6.06 9.97
C VAL A 308 -32.12 7.27 10.91
N ILE A 309 -30.94 7.64 11.41
CA ILE A 309 -30.71 8.82 12.25
C ILE A 309 -30.89 10.11 11.42
N GLN A 310 -31.77 11.01 11.84
CA GLN A 310 -32.25 12.14 11.02
C GLN A 310 -32.18 13.55 11.66
N TYR A 311 -32.20 13.70 13.00
CA TYR A 311 -32.54 15.00 13.61
C TYR A 311 -31.89 15.32 14.97
N HIS A 312 -31.19 14.36 15.59
CA HIS A 312 -30.36 14.64 16.78
C HIS A 312 -28.89 14.76 16.35
N CYS A 313 -27.96 14.80 17.32
CA CYS A 313 -26.51 15.07 17.17
C CYS A 313 -26.17 16.41 16.48
N SER A 314 -25.35 17.23 17.14
CA SER A 314 -24.89 18.52 16.57
C SER A 314 -24.02 18.28 15.34
N GLY A 315 -24.24 19.07 14.29
CA GLY A 315 -23.39 19.13 13.10
C GLY A 315 -22.19 20.09 13.22
N ALA A 316 -22.00 20.72 14.38
CA ALA A 316 -20.91 21.67 14.59
C ALA A 316 -19.56 20.93 14.67
N ALA A 317 -18.53 21.49 14.03
CA ALA A 317 -17.19 20.89 14.00
C ALA A 317 -16.56 20.77 15.39
N ALA A 318 -16.95 21.64 16.33
CA ALA A 318 -16.47 21.63 17.70
C ALA A 318 -17.03 20.47 18.55
N ASP A 319 -18.08 19.79 18.05
CA ASP A 319 -18.78 18.72 18.76
C ASP A 319 -18.43 17.32 18.23
N LEU A 320 -17.59 17.23 17.20
CA LEU A 320 -17.07 15.96 16.68
C LEU A 320 -16.28 15.24 17.78
N ASN A 321 -16.50 13.94 17.89
CA ASN A 321 -15.97 13.13 18.98
C ASN A 321 -15.79 11.66 18.62
N HIS A 322 -16.04 11.27 17.37
CA HIS A 322 -15.96 9.88 16.96
C HIS A 322 -15.61 9.79 15.48
N ALA A 323 -15.05 8.65 15.07
CA ALA A 323 -14.71 8.39 13.68
C ALA A 323 -15.31 7.07 13.21
N VAL A 324 -15.96 7.09 12.05
CA VAL A 324 -16.59 5.92 11.42
C VAL A 324 -16.22 5.82 9.94
N GLN A 325 -16.39 4.64 9.36
CA GLN A 325 -16.18 4.41 7.94
C GLN A 325 -17.52 4.40 7.21
N LEU A 326 -17.73 5.29 6.25
CA LEU A 326 -18.87 5.18 5.32
C LEU A 326 -18.54 4.15 4.26
N VAL A 327 -19.37 3.13 4.12
CA VAL A 327 -19.17 1.98 3.22
C VAL A 327 -20.19 1.91 2.09
N GLY A 328 -21.08 2.90 2.00
CA GLY A 328 -22.14 2.90 1.01
C GLY A 328 -23.24 3.93 1.30
N TYR A 329 -24.25 3.91 0.44
CA TYR A 329 -25.44 4.74 0.53
C TYR A 329 -26.62 4.12 -0.22
N ASP A 330 -27.82 4.57 0.09
CA ASP A 330 -29.06 4.26 -0.63
C ASP A 330 -29.89 5.54 -0.83
N LEU A 331 -30.01 5.99 -2.09
CA LEU A 331 -30.83 7.14 -2.49
C LEU A 331 -32.28 6.77 -2.85
N THR A 332 -32.56 5.47 -2.94
CA THR A 332 -33.88 4.95 -3.34
C THR A 332 -34.83 4.78 -2.16
N ALA A 333 -34.29 4.67 -0.94
CA ALA A 333 -35.08 4.58 0.28
C ALA A 333 -35.86 5.87 0.54
N ASP A 334 -37.08 5.76 1.11
CA ASP A 334 -37.94 6.91 1.46
C ASP A 334 -37.21 7.96 2.32
N ILE A 335 -36.25 7.51 3.13
CA ILE A 335 -35.28 8.36 3.81
C ILE A 335 -33.90 7.98 3.28
N PRO A 336 -33.31 8.73 2.33
CA PRO A 336 -31.97 8.45 1.81
C PRO A 336 -30.92 8.44 2.92
N TYR A 337 -30.01 7.46 2.92
CA TYR A 337 -29.06 7.26 4.01
C TYR A 337 -27.67 6.77 3.57
N TYR A 338 -26.66 7.13 4.37
CA TYR A 338 -25.33 6.53 4.35
C TYR A 338 -25.29 5.27 5.22
N ILE A 339 -24.49 4.29 4.80
CA ILE A 339 -24.19 3.09 5.59
C ILE A 339 -22.85 3.32 6.29
N ALA A 340 -22.87 3.50 7.62
CA ALA A 340 -21.67 3.71 8.42
C ALA A 340 -21.30 2.45 9.21
N LYS A 341 -20.05 2.01 9.07
CA LYS A 341 -19.44 0.96 9.86
C LYS A 341 -18.86 1.54 11.14
N ASN A 342 -19.30 1.02 12.29
CA ASN A 342 -18.83 1.44 13.61
C ASN A 342 -17.77 0.49 14.18
N SER A 343 -17.21 0.83 15.33
CA SER A 343 -16.14 0.11 16.04
C SER A 343 -16.51 -0.32 17.46
N TRP A 344 -17.80 -0.56 17.76
CA TRP A 344 -18.29 -0.95 19.10
C TRP A 344 -18.75 -2.42 19.21
N GLY A 345 -18.38 -3.25 18.23
CA GLY A 345 -18.79 -4.65 18.14
C GLY A 345 -20.02 -4.86 17.26
N SER A 346 -20.20 -6.09 16.78
CA SER A 346 -21.32 -6.48 15.92
C SER A 346 -22.66 -6.60 16.66
N ASP A 347 -22.64 -6.57 17.99
CA ASP A 347 -23.81 -6.53 18.86
C ASP A 347 -24.45 -5.13 18.97
N PHE A 348 -23.76 -4.11 18.47
CA PHE A 348 -24.26 -2.73 18.45
C PHE A 348 -24.98 -2.42 17.13
N GLY A 349 -26.14 -1.76 17.20
CA GLY A 349 -26.85 -1.31 16.01
C GLY A 349 -27.23 -2.44 15.03
N LEU A 350 -27.13 -2.14 13.74
CA LEU A 350 -27.40 -3.07 12.63
C LEU A 350 -26.18 -3.96 12.36
N GLY A 351 -25.91 -4.91 13.25
CA GLY A 351 -24.78 -5.83 13.10
C GLY A 351 -23.41 -5.13 13.18
N GLY A 352 -23.34 -4.01 13.91
CA GLY A 352 -22.17 -3.12 13.98
C GLY A 352 -22.21 -1.91 13.05
N TYR A 353 -23.30 -1.74 12.30
CA TYR A 353 -23.51 -0.61 11.40
C TYR A 353 -24.62 0.30 11.92
N LEU A 354 -24.68 1.51 11.35
CA LEU A 354 -25.74 2.48 11.59
C LEU A 354 -26.02 3.26 10.31
N HIS A 355 -27.25 3.76 10.18
CA HIS A 355 -27.66 4.54 9.02
C HIS A 355 -27.86 6.01 9.41
N LEU A 356 -27.24 6.90 8.65
CA LEU A 356 -27.30 8.36 8.82
C LEU A 356 -28.02 8.95 7.62
N ALA A 357 -29.01 9.81 7.83
CA ALA A 357 -29.71 10.45 6.72
C ALA A 357 -28.73 11.29 5.88
N ILE A 358 -28.95 11.28 4.57
CA ILE A 358 -28.19 12.09 3.62
C ILE A 358 -28.74 13.52 3.63
N GLY A 359 -27.84 14.49 3.74
CA GLY A 359 -28.19 15.92 3.77
C GLY A 359 -28.27 16.47 5.19
N GLY A 360 -28.17 17.79 5.31
CA GLY A 360 -28.25 18.48 6.60
C GLY A 360 -27.02 18.29 7.50
N ASN A 361 -25.96 17.63 7.01
CA ASN A 361 -24.74 17.36 7.75
C ASN A 361 -25.02 16.68 9.10
N ILE A 362 -25.82 15.61 9.08
CA ILE A 362 -26.23 14.89 10.28
C ILE A 362 -24.98 14.43 11.06
N CYS A 363 -24.98 14.73 12.37
CA CYS A 363 -23.85 14.49 13.27
C CYS A 363 -22.51 15.11 12.83
N GLY A 364 -22.49 16.04 11.88
CA GLY A 364 -21.25 16.67 11.41
C GLY A 364 -20.44 15.79 10.46
N LEU A 365 -21.05 14.74 9.88
CA LEU A 365 -20.38 13.75 9.03
C LEU A 365 -19.64 14.35 7.83
N ALA A 366 -20.03 15.55 7.40
CA ALA A 366 -19.46 16.23 6.24
C ALA A 366 -18.34 17.21 6.63
N ASN A 367 -18.00 17.36 7.90
CA ASN A 367 -17.01 18.32 8.37
C ASN A 367 -15.57 17.88 8.08
N GLU A 368 -15.32 16.58 8.17
CA GLU A 368 -14.00 15.98 7.95
C GLU A 368 -14.19 14.62 7.27
N VAL A 369 -13.99 14.60 5.96
CA VAL A 369 -14.15 13.41 5.12
C VAL A 369 -12.82 13.09 4.46
N ALA A 370 -12.31 11.89 4.72
CA ALA A 370 -11.06 11.43 4.16
C ALA A 370 -11.25 10.35 3.09
N THR A 371 -10.78 10.66 1.88
CA THR A 371 -10.57 9.64 0.83
C THR A 371 -9.13 9.16 0.90
N ILE A 372 -8.90 7.86 0.84
CA ILE A 372 -7.56 7.28 0.95
C ILE A 372 -7.20 6.57 -0.34
N ASN A 373 -6.00 6.82 -0.87
CA ASN A 373 -5.36 5.99 -1.86
C ASN A 373 -4.26 5.19 -1.18
N VAL A 374 -4.28 3.88 -1.34
CA VAL A 374 -3.17 3.02 -0.96
C VAL A 374 -2.36 2.67 -2.19
N LYS A 375 -1.05 2.53 -1.99
CA LYS A 375 -0.12 2.18 -3.06
C LYS A 375 -0.56 0.87 -3.72
N SER A 376 -0.92 0.95 -5.00
CA SER A 376 -1.55 -0.15 -5.73
C SER A 376 -0.65 -1.40 -5.76
N LEU A 377 -1.13 -2.47 -5.12
CA LEU A 377 -0.58 -3.82 -5.21
C LEU A 377 -1.17 -4.60 -6.39
N LYS A 378 -1.95 -3.97 -7.27
CA LYS A 378 -2.66 -4.64 -8.39
C LYS A 378 -1.69 -5.32 -9.34
N GLU A 379 -0.57 -4.65 -9.66
CA GLU A 379 0.45 -5.22 -10.52
C GLU A 379 1.21 -6.35 -9.82
N ILE A 380 1.53 -6.22 -8.53
CA ILE A 380 2.10 -7.32 -7.73
C ILE A 380 1.18 -8.53 -7.75
N SER A 381 -0.12 -8.32 -7.51
CA SER A 381 -1.13 -9.38 -7.49
C SER A 381 -1.28 -10.03 -8.87
N ARG A 382 -1.30 -9.22 -9.93
CA ARG A 382 -1.30 -9.70 -11.32
C ARG A 382 -0.05 -10.52 -11.63
N LEU A 383 1.13 -10.04 -11.25
CA LEU A 383 2.39 -10.73 -11.51
C LEU A 383 2.48 -12.05 -10.72
N ASN A 384 2.03 -12.06 -9.47
CA ASN A 384 1.94 -13.29 -8.67
C ASN A 384 0.88 -14.26 -9.20
N ALA A 385 -0.24 -13.79 -9.75
CA ALA A 385 -1.21 -14.67 -10.42
C ALA A 385 -0.64 -15.38 -11.67
N LEU A 386 0.44 -14.84 -12.24
CA LEU A 386 1.16 -15.44 -13.38
C LEU A 386 2.32 -16.35 -12.96
N GLN A 387 2.60 -16.49 -11.66
CA GLN A 387 3.68 -17.31 -11.13
C GLN A 387 3.16 -18.33 -10.10
N PRO A 388 3.73 -19.54 -10.05
CA PRO A 388 3.58 -20.41 -8.90
C PRO A 388 4.37 -19.82 -7.70
N GLY A 389 3.67 -19.49 -6.61
CA GLY A 389 4.27 -18.95 -5.39
C GLY A 389 4.31 -17.42 -5.31
N ASN A 390 4.60 -16.89 -4.11
CA ASN A 390 4.70 -15.45 -3.85
C ASN A 390 6.09 -14.93 -4.24
N VAL A 391 6.29 -14.60 -5.51
CA VAL A 391 7.58 -14.13 -6.05
C VAL A 391 7.74 -12.61 -5.90
N TYR A 392 6.63 -11.90 -6.09
CA TYR A 392 6.58 -10.44 -6.10
C TYR A 392 5.97 -9.88 -4.81
N GLY A 393 6.49 -8.76 -4.36
CA GLY A 393 6.06 -8.06 -3.17
C GLY A 393 6.55 -6.61 -3.18
N LEU A 394 6.24 -5.89 -2.09
CA LEU A 394 6.77 -4.55 -1.91
C LEU A 394 8.26 -4.61 -1.55
N ASN A 395 9.05 -3.76 -2.20
CA ASN A 395 10.47 -3.54 -1.97
C ASN A 395 10.81 -2.05 -2.19
N LYS A 396 12.09 -1.70 -2.14
CA LYS A 396 12.57 -0.32 -2.29
C LYS A 396 12.28 0.37 -3.63
N PHE A 397 11.97 -0.39 -4.69
CA PHE A 397 11.60 0.15 -6.01
C PHE A 397 10.10 0.26 -6.20
N SER A 398 9.32 -0.19 -5.23
CA SER A 398 7.87 -0.28 -5.39
C SER A 398 7.18 1.08 -5.53
N ASP A 399 7.84 2.18 -5.15
CA ASP A 399 7.37 3.57 -5.32
C ASP A 399 7.60 4.12 -6.72
N MET A 400 8.43 3.46 -7.54
CA MET A 400 8.61 3.83 -8.92
C MET A 400 7.46 3.26 -9.75
N SER A 401 6.88 4.11 -10.59
CA SER A 401 6.07 3.62 -11.71
C SER A 401 6.91 2.72 -12.62
N LYS A 402 6.26 1.85 -13.40
CA LYS A 402 6.95 1.02 -14.40
C LYS A 402 7.83 1.86 -15.35
N GLN A 403 7.39 3.06 -15.69
CA GLN A 403 8.13 3.96 -16.58
C GLN A 403 9.34 4.58 -15.87
N GLU A 404 9.19 5.00 -14.61
CA GLU A 404 10.31 5.50 -13.80
C GLU A 404 11.36 4.43 -13.57
N PHE A 405 10.96 3.22 -13.19
CA PHE A 405 11.89 2.11 -13.01
C PHE A 405 12.66 1.83 -14.30
N ARG A 406 11.95 1.72 -15.44
CA ARG A 406 12.60 1.53 -16.74
C ARG A 406 13.56 2.65 -17.09
N ARG A 407 13.22 3.90 -16.78
CA ARG A 407 14.05 5.07 -17.11
C ARG A 407 15.29 5.19 -16.21
N ASN A 408 15.16 4.82 -14.95
CA ASN A 408 16.15 5.10 -13.91
C ASN A 408 17.08 3.91 -13.61
N MET A 409 16.61 2.67 -13.88
CA MET A 409 17.30 1.45 -13.46
C MET A 409 17.70 0.55 -14.63
N LEU A 410 17.10 0.75 -15.81
CA LEU A 410 17.30 -0.11 -16.98
C LEU A 410 17.87 0.70 -18.16
N ALA A 411 18.67 0.06 -18.99
CA ALA A 411 19.18 0.65 -20.22
C ALA A 411 18.95 -0.29 -21.40
N PRO A 412 18.31 0.18 -22.49
CA PRO A 412 18.11 -0.64 -23.67
C PRO A 412 19.44 -1.19 -24.19
N VAL A 413 19.49 -2.48 -24.48
CA VAL A 413 20.66 -3.06 -25.14
C VAL A 413 20.56 -2.80 -26.64
N VAL A 414 21.52 -2.02 -27.14
CA VAL A 414 21.42 -1.32 -28.44
C VAL A 414 21.57 -2.25 -29.66
N ARG A 415 22.06 -3.48 -29.49
CA ARG A 415 22.32 -4.39 -30.62
C ARG A 415 21.92 -5.83 -30.32
N GLU A 416 21.21 -6.42 -31.28
CA GLU A 416 20.91 -7.85 -31.31
C GLU A 416 22.20 -8.69 -31.36
N CYS A 417 22.27 -9.74 -30.54
CA CYS A 417 23.33 -10.74 -30.65
C CYS A 417 23.02 -11.64 -31.85
N LYS A 418 23.74 -11.46 -32.97
CA LYS A 418 23.48 -12.17 -34.23
C LYS A 418 24.35 -13.40 -34.46
N PHE A 419 25.58 -13.42 -33.95
CA PHE A 419 26.56 -14.49 -34.24
C PHE A 419 27.41 -14.85 -33.02
N LEU A 420 27.96 -16.08 -33.02
CA LEU A 420 28.99 -16.48 -32.06
C LEU A 420 30.28 -15.72 -32.37
N GLU A 421 30.84 -15.07 -31.36
CA GLU A 421 32.11 -14.37 -31.47
C GLU A 421 33.10 -14.89 -30.44
N ARG A 422 34.31 -15.19 -30.90
CA ARG A 422 35.41 -15.67 -30.07
C ARG A 422 36.66 -14.89 -30.45
N LYS A 423 37.30 -14.26 -29.46
CA LYS A 423 38.49 -13.44 -29.67
C LYS A 423 39.58 -13.81 -28.67
N ARG A 424 40.79 -14.05 -29.16
CA ARG A 424 42.01 -14.14 -28.35
C ARG A 424 42.68 -12.77 -28.34
N CYS A 425 43.10 -12.29 -27.18
CA CYS A 425 43.58 -10.92 -27.08
C CYS A 425 45.01 -10.78 -27.64
N PRO A 426 45.31 -9.75 -28.45
CA PRO A 426 46.52 -9.69 -29.29
C PRO A 426 47.84 -9.65 -28.51
N TYR A 427 47.82 -9.08 -27.30
CA TYR A 427 49.01 -8.92 -26.46
C TYR A 427 49.59 -10.24 -25.92
N LEU A 428 48.94 -11.38 -26.19
CA LEU A 428 49.42 -12.74 -25.86
C LEU A 428 49.91 -13.53 -27.08
N ALA A 429 49.84 -12.98 -28.30
CA ALA A 429 50.12 -13.71 -29.54
C ALA A 429 51.58 -14.19 -29.70
N ASN A 430 52.53 -13.64 -28.94
CA ASN A 430 53.97 -13.97 -29.04
C ASN A 430 54.49 -14.98 -28.00
N ARG A 431 53.66 -15.54 -27.11
CA ARG A 431 54.08 -16.62 -26.19
C ARG A 431 53.55 -17.96 -26.69
N ARG A 432 54.46 -18.90 -27.01
CA ARG A 432 54.11 -20.33 -27.22
C ARG A 432 53.52 -20.88 -25.92
N PHE A 433 52.21 -20.81 -25.76
CA PHE A 433 51.50 -21.44 -24.66
C PHE A 433 50.44 -22.36 -25.25
N ARG A 434 50.38 -23.61 -24.75
CA ARG A 434 49.39 -24.61 -25.14
C ARG A 434 48.00 -24.02 -25.03
N GLU A 435 47.19 -24.18 -26.07
CA GLU A 435 45.75 -23.92 -26.00
C GLU A 435 45.18 -24.62 -24.77
N SER A 436 44.71 -23.86 -23.78
CA SER A 436 43.78 -24.44 -22.84
C SER A 436 42.51 -24.73 -23.63
N ASN A 437 42.13 -26.00 -23.68
CA ASN A 437 40.83 -26.46 -24.20
C ASN A 437 39.63 -25.86 -23.40
N ALA A 438 39.88 -24.97 -22.43
CA ALA A 438 38.92 -24.39 -21.49
C ALA A 438 37.83 -23.52 -22.13
N THR A 439 37.97 -23.15 -23.41
CA THR A 439 36.95 -22.38 -24.15
C THR A 439 36.10 -23.24 -25.09
N ALA A 440 36.39 -24.53 -25.20
CA ALA A 440 35.61 -25.48 -25.98
C ALA A 440 34.66 -26.26 -25.07
N TYR A 441 33.35 -26.07 -25.24
CA TYR A 441 32.32 -26.88 -24.60
C TYR A 441 32.59 -28.38 -24.86
N ARG A 442 32.88 -29.14 -23.80
CA ARG A 442 32.97 -30.60 -23.84
C ARG A 442 31.62 -31.16 -23.38
N LYS A 443 30.93 -31.86 -24.27
CA LYS A 443 29.54 -32.34 -24.12
C LYS A 443 29.33 -33.39 -23.01
N SER A 444 30.33 -33.67 -22.16
CA SER A 444 30.33 -34.83 -21.26
C SER A 444 31.07 -34.64 -19.92
N GLU A 445 31.13 -33.42 -19.37
CA GLU A 445 31.67 -33.25 -18.02
C GLU A 445 30.58 -33.41 -16.95
N ASN A 446 30.99 -33.88 -15.78
CA ASN A 446 30.13 -34.24 -14.65
C ASN A 446 29.47 -32.96 -14.08
N ILE A 447 28.31 -32.55 -14.61
CA ILE A 447 27.56 -31.38 -14.13
C ILE A 447 26.93 -31.75 -12.78
N PRO A 448 27.38 -31.18 -11.65
CA PRO A 448 26.79 -31.48 -10.34
C PRO A 448 25.32 -31.03 -10.30
N PRO A 449 24.47 -31.64 -9.46
CA PRO A 449 23.07 -31.27 -9.38
C PRO A 449 22.83 -29.87 -8.79
N ARG A 450 23.80 -29.32 -8.04
CA ARG A 450 23.80 -27.95 -7.53
C ARG A 450 25.22 -27.40 -7.59
N PHE A 451 25.36 -26.12 -7.91
CA PHE A 451 26.65 -25.44 -7.92
C PHE A 451 26.49 -23.96 -7.56
N ASP A 452 27.32 -23.43 -6.67
CA ASP A 452 27.28 -22.02 -6.26
C ASP A 452 28.69 -21.47 -6.01
N TRP A 453 29.15 -20.52 -6.83
CA TRP A 453 30.46 -19.88 -6.64
C TRP A 453 30.56 -19.06 -5.34
N ARG A 454 29.43 -18.65 -4.74
CA ARG A 454 29.40 -17.89 -3.48
C ARG A 454 29.90 -18.74 -2.31
N GLU A 455 29.58 -20.04 -2.32
CA GLU A 455 30.01 -21.00 -1.30
C GLU A 455 31.53 -21.19 -1.28
N ARG A 456 32.23 -20.81 -2.36
CA ARG A 456 33.68 -20.86 -2.48
C ARG A 456 34.37 -19.55 -2.07
N GLY A 457 33.62 -18.53 -1.67
CA GLY A 457 34.17 -17.24 -1.25
C GLY A 457 34.86 -16.43 -2.35
N VAL A 458 34.60 -16.74 -3.63
CA VAL A 458 35.23 -16.08 -4.80
C VAL A 458 34.32 -15.06 -5.49
N VAL A 459 33.07 -14.91 -5.03
CA VAL A 459 32.13 -13.93 -5.58
C VAL A 459 32.18 -12.65 -4.75
N SER A 460 32.43 -11.52 -5.40
CA SER A 460 32.51 -10.21 -4.73
C SER A 460 31.16 -9.76 -4.15
N ARG A 461 31.20 -8.69 -3.34
CA ARG A 461 30.00 -8.07 -2.76
C ARG A 461 28.99 -7.62 -3.83
N VAL A 462 27.73 -7.52 -3.45
CA VAL A 462 26.71 -6.89 -4.31
C VAL A 462 26.92 -5.39 -4.31
N VAL A 463 26.82 -4.78 -5.49
CA VAL A 463 27.00 -3.34 -5.69
C VAL A 463 25.66 -2.74 -6.10
N SER A 464 25.36 -1.54 -5.60
CA SER A 464 24.22 -0.75 -6.07
C SER A 464 24.69 0.22 -7.16
N GLN A 465 24.22 0.03 -8.38
CA GLN A 465 24.48 0.91 -9.52
C GLN A 465 23.86 2.31 -9.36
N LYS A 466 22.99 2.50 -8.36
CA LYS A 466 22.17 3.71 -8.19
C LYS A 466 21.41 4.03 -9.49
N TYR A 467 21.51 5.27 -9.98
CA TYR A 467 20.93 5.72 -11.25
C TYR A 467 21.94 5.68 -12.42
N CYS A 468 23.16 5.21 -12.19
CA CYS A 468 24.08 4.91 -13.28
C CYS A 468 23.63 3.60 -13.90
N HIS A 469 23.37 3.59 -15.21
CA HIS A 469 23.05 2.38 -15.95
C HIS A 469 24.31 1.52 -16.21
N GLY A 470 25.16 1.36 -15.20
CA GLY A 470 26.47 0.69 -15.24
C GLY A 470 26.41 -0.83 -15.00
N CYS A 471 25.24 -1.45 -15.06
CA CYS A 471 25.05 -2.90 -14.84
C CYS A 471 25.99 -3.77 -15.70
N TRP A 472 26.26 -3.33 -16.92
CA TRP A 472 27.18 -3.98 -17.84
C TRP A 472 28.61 -4.04 -17.28
N ALA A 473 29.14 -2.92 -16.79
CA ALA A 473 30.49 -2.83 -16.26
C ALA A 473 30.62 -3.59 -14.93
N ILE A 474 29.63 -3.42 -14.03
CA ILE A 474 29.59 -4.12 -12.74
C ILE A 474 29.56 -5.64 -12.96
N SER A 475 28.79 -6.14 -13.94
CA SER A 475 28.70 -7.58 -14.22
C SER A 475 29.98 -8.14 -14.85
N ILE A 476 30.61 -7.40 -15.78
CA ILE A 476 31.88 -7.79 -16.40
C ILE A 476 32.99 -7.81 -15.35
N VAL A 477 33.17 -6.72 -14.62
CA VAL A 477 34.22 -6.62 -13.59
C VAL A 477 33.99 -7.61 -12.46
N GLY A 478 32.75 -7.81 -12.00
CA GLY A 478 32.42 -8.85 -11.02
C GLY A 478 32.77 -10.27 -11.48
N THR A 479 32.71 -10.52 -12.80
CA THR A 479 33.17 -11.79 -13.38
C THR A 479 34.70 -11.84 -13.47
N MET A 480 35.37 -10.75 -13.83
CA MET A 480 36.84 -10.66 -13.79
C MET A 480 37.40 -10.93 -12.39
N GLU A 481 36.79 -10.33 -11.35
CA GLU A 481 37.13 -10.56 -9.95
C GLU A 481 37.02 -12.04 -9.57
N THR A 482 35.90 -12.67 -9.96
CA THR A 482 35.67 -14.09 -9.63
C THR A 482 36.66 -15.00 -10.37
N MET A 483 36.90 -14.75 -11.65
CA MET A 483 37.87 -15.52 -12.43
C MET A 483 39.30 -15.37 -11.89
N ALA A 484 39.70 -14.15 -11.49
CA ALA A 484 41.01 -13.92 -10.88
C ALA A 484 41.11 -14.61 -9.51
N ALA A 485 40.04 -14.62 -8.71
CA ALA A 485 40.00 -15.31 -7.43
C ALA A 485 40.05 -16.83 -7.57
N ILE A 486 39.46 -17.40 -8.63
CA ILE A 486 39.58 -18.82 -8.98
C ILE A 486 41.04 -19.19 -9.27
N ASP A 487 41.74 -18.37 -10.06
CA ASP A 487 43.14 -18.63 -10.46
C ASP A 487 44.15 -18.39 -9.32
N THR A 488 43.91 -17.38 -8.47
CA THR A 488 44.89 -16.92 -7.47
C THR A 488 44.57 -17.34 -6.04
N GLY A 489 43.35 -17.79 -5.77
CA GLY A 489 42.83 -18.05 -4.43
C GLY A 489 42.55 -16.79 -3.60
N LYS A 490 42.62 -15.59 -4.20
CA LYS A 490 42.40 -14.32 -3.50
C LYS A 490 41.41 -13.43 -4.25
N LEU A 491 40.39 -12.98 -3.54
CA LEU A 491 39.37 -12.07 -4.08
C LEU A 491 39.78 -10.62 -3.83
N TYR A 492 39.99 -9.88 -4.91
CA TYR A 492 40.32 -8.46 -4.87
C TYR A 492 39.27 -7.64 -5.61
N PRO A 493 38.68 -6.59 -4.98
CA PRO A 493 37.79 -5.69 -5.67
C PRO A 493 38.51 -4.95 -6.81
N LEU A 494 37.90 -4.93 -7.98
CA LEU A 494 38.36 -4.29 -9.21
C LEU A 494 37.46 -3.10 -9.55
N SER A 495 37.99 -2.13 -10.29
CA SER A 495 37.27 -0.90 -10.61
C SER A 495 36.27 -1.09 -11.76
N ALA A 496 34.99 -1.23 -11.41
CA ALA A 496 33.92 -1.10 -12.40
C ALA A 496 33.81 0.34 -12.95
N GLN A 497 34.25 1.34 -12.19
CA GLN A 497 34.25 2.74 -12.61
C GLN A 497 35.24 3.00 -13.75
N GLU A 498 36.44 2.42 -13.69
CA GLU A 498 37.41 2.52 -14.78
C GLU A 498 36.79 2.03 -16.09
N LEU A 499 36.11 0.89 -16.05
CA LEU A 499 35.45 0.37 -17.24
C LEU A 499 34.33 1.31 -17.73
N ILE A 500 33.54 1.89 -16.82
CA ILE A 500 32.49 2.89 -17.14
C ILE A 500 33.08 4.13 -17.84
N ASP A 501 34.22 4.63 -17.39
CA ASP A 501 34.80 5.88 -17.90
C ASP A 501 35.59 5.68 -19.19
N CYS A 502 36.20 4.50 -19.36
CA CYS A 502 37.18 4.23 -20.39
C CYS A 502 36.65 3.44 -21.60
N ALA A 503 35.64 2.59 -21.44
CA ALA A 503 35.13 1.82 -22.57
C ALA A 503 34.40 2.72 -23.59
N PRO A 504 34.84 2.76 -24.87
CA PRO A 504 34.20 3.58 -25.89
C PRO A 504 32.71 3.24 -26.05
N ASN A 505 31.88 4.27 -26.20
CA ASN A 505 30.41 4.16 -26.35
C ASN A 505 29.65 3.52 -25.19
N ASN A 506 30.31 3.21 -24.07
CA ASN A 506 29.70 2.62 -22.88
C ASN A 506 29.89 3.57 -21.70
N ARG A 507 28.80 3.94 -21.03
CA ARG A 507 28.77 4.97 -19.99
C ARG A 507 27.67 4.70 -18.96
N CYS A 508 27.44 5.62 -18.03
CA CYS A 508 26.31 5.58 -17.09
C CYS A 508 24.92 5.71 -17.73
N ARG A 509 24.82 5.66 -19.07
CA ARG A 509 23.55 5.60 -19.82
C ARG A 509 23.25 4.21 -20.38
N GLY A 510 24.15 3.25 -20.17
CA GLY A 510 24.07 1.90 -20.70
C GLY A 510 25.35 1.53 -21.43
N GLY A 511 25.53 0.23 -21.67
CA GLY A 511 26.68 -0.28 -22.39
C GLY A 511 26.40 -1.61 -23.05
N ASN A 512 27.19 -1.90 -24.07
CA ASN A 512 27.19 -3.14 -24.82
C ASN A 512 28.30 -4.06 -24.31
N VAL A 513 27.91 -5.24 -23.84
CA VAL A 513 28.84 -6.25 -23.29
C VAL A 513 29.94 -6.62 -24.28
N ARG A 514 29.61 -6.78 -25.57
CA ARG A 514 30.60 -7.11 -26.60
C ARG A 514 31.61 -5.99 -26.77
N GLU A 515 31.15 -4.75 -26.94
CA GLU A 515 32.04 -3.60 -27.18
C GLU A 515 32.98 -3.36 -25.98
N ALA A 516 32.47 -3.55 -24.75
CA ALA A 516 33.28 -3.52 -23.55
C ALA A 516 34.35 -4.63 -23.53
N LEU A 517 34.00 -5.86 -23.91
CA LEU A 517 34.97 -6.96 -24.02
C LEU A 517 35.96 -6.74 -25.17
N ASP A 518 35.55 -6.16 -26.29
CA ASP A 518 36.43 -5.79 -27.39
C ASP A 518 37.47 -4.74 -26.97
N PHE A 519 37.05 -3.75 -26.18
CA PHE A 519 37.92 -2.75 -25.55
C PHE A 519 38.94 -3.40 -24.61
N LEU A 520 38.47 -4.22 -23.66
CA LEU A 520 39.32 -4.96 -22.72
C LEU A 520 40.32 -5.90 -23.44
N CYS A 521 39.98 -6.38 -24.64
CA CYS A 521 40.79 -7.29 -25.45
C CYS A 521 41.67 -6.59 -26.51
N GLY A 522 41.71 -5.25 -26.56
CA GLY A 522 42.40 -4.47 -27.60
C GLY A 522 43.95 -4.52 -27.55
N ALA A 523 44.59 -4.30 -28.72
CA ALA A 523 46.04 -4.43 -28.93
C ALA A 523 46.90 -3.25 -28.45
N HIS A 524 46.36 -2.02 -28.44
CA HIS A 524 47.16 -0.80 -28.25
C HIS A 524 46.87 -0.04 -26.93
N GLU A 525 45.84 -0.44 -26.16
CA GLU A 525 45.39 0.30 -24.96
C GLU A 525 44.84 -0.61 -23.84
N SER A 526 45.09 -1.92 -23.84
CA SER A 526 44.59 -2.81 -22.79
C SER A 526 45.37 -2.62 -21.48
N PHE A 527 44.97 -1.60 -20.73
CA PHE A 527 45.34 -1.47 -19.32
C PHE A 527 44.62 -2.57 -18.52
N PRO A 528 45.29 -3.19 -17.54
CA PRO A 528 44.60 -4.06 -16.61
C PRO A 528 43.54 -3.24 -15.87
N ILE A 529 42.34 -3.80 -15.67
CA ILE A 529 41.39 -3.17 -14.77
C ILE A 529 42.03 -3.15 -13.39
N VAL A 530 42.21 -1.95 -12.84
CA VAL A 530 42.90 -1.72 -11.58
C VAL A 530 42.02 -2.10 -10.40
N HIS A 531 42.61 -2.12 -9.22
CA HIS A 531 41.85 -2.34 -8.00
C HIS A 531 40.90 -1.18 -7.72
N GLU A 532 39.77 -1.46 -7.07
CA GLU A 532 38.77 -0.45 -6.74
C GLU A 532 39.34 0.69 -5.87
N HIS A 533 40.35 0.42 -5.04
CA HIS A 533 40.98 1.46 -4.21
C HIS A 533 41.79 2.48 -5.04
N ASP A 534 42.32 2.08 -6.20
CA ASP A 534 43.08 2.96 -7.10
C ASP A 534 42.16 3.79 -8.01
N TYR A 535 40.97 3.29 -8.31
CA TYR A 535 39.94 3.97 -9.11
C TYR A 535 38.56 3.72 -8.48
N PRO A 536 38.17 4.50 -7.45
CA PRO A 536 36.96 4.25 -6.66
C PRO A 536 35.66 4.32 -7.45
N LEU A 537 34.69 3.51 -7.04
CA LEU A 537 33.36 3.47 -7.65
C LEU A 537 32.50 4.66 -7.23
N ILE A 538 32.19 5.56 -8.17
CA ILE A 538 31.38 6.76 -7.92
C ILE A 538 30.04 6.80 -8.68
N LEU A 539 29.92 6.02 -9.77
CA LEU A 539 28.69 5.82 -10.56
C LEU A 539 28.21 7.11 -11.24
N VAL A 540 29.14 7.86 -11.82
CA VAL A 540 28.88 8.99 -12.73
C VAL A 540 29.86 8.92 -13.90
N ASP A 541 29.54 9.59 -15.00
CA ASP A 541 30.43 9.66 -16.15
C ASP A 541 31.60 10.61 -15.85
N GLU A 542 32.82 10.11 -15.88
CA GLU A 542 34.04 10.91 -15.83
C GLU A 542 34.89 10.71 -17.10
N PRO A 543 35.86 11.61 -17.35
CA PRO A 543 36.92 11.31 -18.31
C PRO A 543 37.72 10.09 -17.84
N CYS A 544 38.13 9.25 -18.78
CA CYS A 544 39.01 8.13 -18.51
C CYS A 544 40.37 8.61 -17.96
N ARG A 545 40.65 8.32 -16.68
CA ARG A 545 41.84 8.79 -15.93
C ARG A 545 42.79 7.66 -15.58
N ILE A 546 43.14 6.82 -16.56
CA ILE A 546 44.08 5.71 -16.35
C ILE A 546 45.38 6.26 -15.76
N PRO A 547 45.95 5.65 -14.70
CA PRO A 547 47.24 6.06 -14.14
C PRO A 547 48.33 6.05 -15.22
N LYS A 548 48.71 7.23 -15.73
CA LYS A 548 49.58 7.37 -16.92
C LYS A 548 51.03 6.91 -16.72
N HIS A 549 51.45 6.53 -15.50
CA HIS A 549 52.86 6.39 -15.14
C HIS A 549 53.26 5.14 -14.35
N SER A 550 52.42 4.12 -14.26
CA SER A 550 52.78 2.87 -13.59
C SER A 550 52.30 1.69 -14.44
N ARG A 551 53.02 0.55 -14.40
CA ARG A 551 52.46 -0.74 -14.81
C ARG A 551 51.44 -1.11 -13.72
N PRO A 552 50.14 -0.81 -13.87
CA PRO A 552 49.23 -0.93 -12.75
C PRO A 552 49.07 -2.41 -12.41
N SER A 553 49.03 -2.75 -11.12
CA SER A 553 48.55 -4.06 -10.70
C SER A 553 47.05 -4.14 -11.00
N GLY A 554 46.61 -5.20 -11.64
CA GLY A 554 45.21 -5.38 -12.00
C GLY A 554 45.02 -6.63 -12.85
N VAL A 555 43.84 -6.78 -13.42
CA VAL A 555 43.43 -8.00 -14.13
C VAL A 555 43.13 -7.71 -15.59
N LYS A 556 43.61 -8.55 -16.50
CA LYS A 556 43.30 -8.46 -17.94
C LYS A 556 42.50 -9.67 -18.41
N ILE A 557 41.66 -9.48 -19.43
CA ILE A 557 41.00 -10.62 -20.09
C ILE A 557 41.92 -11.24 -21.14
N ARG A 558 42.18 -12.54 -21.05
CA ARG A 558 43.04 -13.31 -21.96
C ARG A 558 42.36 -13.60 -23.30
N ASN A 559 41.06 -13.87 -23.23
CA ASN A 559 40.18 -14.13 -24.37
C ASN A 559 38.74 -13.92 -23.91
N PHE A 560 37.81 -13.80 -24.86
CA PHE A 560 36.40 -13.88 -24.55
C PHE A 560 35.62 -14.62 -25.62
N VAL A 561 34.46 -15.14 -25.21
CA VAL A 561 33.41 -15.62 -26.09
C VAL A 561 32.14 -14.85 -25.76
N ASN A 562 31.46 -14.35 -26.79
CA ASN A 562 30.11 -13.86 -26.69
C ASN A 562 29.19 -14.73 -27.56
N LYS A 563 28.31 -15.49 -26.94
CA LYS A 563 27.48 -16.51 -27.59
C LYS A 563 26.01 -16.15 -27.52
N CYS A 564 25.38 -16.11 -28.70
CA CYS A 564 23.95 -15.94 -28.81
C CYS A 564 23.22 -17.27 -28.63
N ASN A 565 22.05 -17.25 -27.99
CA ASN A 565 21.16 -18.40 -27.82
C ASN A 565 21.86 -19.66 -27.27
N MET A 566 22.56 -19.51 -26.14
CA MET A 566 23.27 -20.63 -25.50
C MET A 566 22.30 -21.74 -25.04
N GLY A 567 22.65 -22.99 -25.28
CA GLY A 567 21.89 -24.14 -24.78
C GLY A 567 21.98 -24.25 -23.25
N LYS A 568 20.92 -24.76 -22.62
CA LYS A 568 20.84 -24.98 -21.17
C LYS A 568 22.06 -25.76 -20.64
N ASP A 569 22.38 -26.89 -21.25
CA ASP A 569 23.46 -27.77 -20.77
C ASP A 569 24.84 -27.12 -20.96
N SER A 570 25.03 -26.33 -22.02
CA SER A 570 26.22 -25.52 -22.20
C SER A 570 26.36 -24.46 -21.11
N MET A 571 25.27 -23.79 -20.74
CA MET A 571 25.28 -22.78 -19.70
C MET A 571 25.61 -23.40 -18.33
N LEU A 572 24.98 -24.53 -17.97
CA LEU A 572 25.25 -25.27 -16.73
C LEU A 572 26.70 -25.77 -16.65
N SER A 573 27.21 -26.35 -17.75
CA SER A 573 28.60 -26.81 -17.85
C SER A 573 29.58 -25.66 -17.68
N MET A 574 29.35 -24.51 -18.33
CA MET A 574 30.22 -23.35 -18.19
C MET A 574 30.21 -22.81 -16.75
N ILE A 575 29.05 -22.72 -16.10
CA ILE A 575 28.97 -22.26 -14.70
C ILE A 575 29.76 -23.18 -13.77
N ALA A 576 29.62 -24.50 -13.92
CA ALA A 576 30.25 -25.48 -13.02
C ALA A 576 31.76 -25.64 -13.24
N ASN A 577 32.21 -25.60 -14.49
CA ASN A 577 33.56 -26.03 -14.87
C ASN A 577 34.48 -24.89 -15.31
N HIS A 578 33.94 -23.70 -15.57
CA HIS A 578 34.72 -22.53 -16.01
C HIS A 578 34.60 -21.38 -15.02
N GLY A 579 33.39 -20.86 -14.79
CA GLY A 579 33.19 -19.70 -13.94
C GLY A 579 31.82 -19.03 -14.14
N PRO A 580 31.57 -17.90 -13.46
CA PRO A 580 30.36 -17.13 -13.66
C PRO A 580 30.19 -16.62 -15.09
N LEU A 581 28.94 -16.39 -15.49
CA LEU A 581 28.60 -15.88 -16.82
C LEU A 581 28.06 -14.46 -16.74
N VAL A 582 28.41 -13.62 -17.72
CA VAL A 582 27.77 -12.32 -17.94
C VAL A 582 26.62 -12.53 -18.91
N VAL A 583 25.41 -12.18 -18.52
CA VAL A 583 24.21 -12.39 -19.35
C VAL A 583 23.39 -11.12 -19.50
N VAL A 584 22.78 -10.97 -20.67
CA VAL A 584 21.83 -9.90 -20.93
C VAL A 584 20.40 -10.44 -20.77
N VAL A 585 19.57 -9.70 -20.05
CA VAL A 585 18.22 -10.10 -19.63
C VAL A 585 17.22 -8.97 -19.82
N ASN A 586 15.94 -9.33 -19.81
CA ASN A 586 14.83 -8.40 -19.62
C ASN A 586 14.43 -8.36 -18.15
N ALA A 587 14.63 -7.21 -17.50
CA ALA A 587 14.41 -7.01 -16.08
C ALA A 587 13.18 -6.13 -15.76
N HIS A 588 12.32 -5.84 -16.75
CA HIS A 588 11.25 -4.83 -16.64
C HIS A 588 10.18 -5.06 -15.57
N ILE A 589 10.12 -6.28 -15.00
CA ILE A 589 9.18 -6.72 -13.97
C ILE A 589 9.88 -7.08 -12.66
N TRP A 590 11.19 -6.93 -12.58
CA TRP A 590 11.95 -7.31 -11.38
C TRP A 590 11.85 -6.28 -10.28
N TYR A 591 11.31 -5.09 -10.57
CA TYR A 591 11.11 -4.02 -9.60
C TYR A 591 10.18 -4.39 -8.43
N TYR A 592 9.41 -5.48 -8.52
CA TYR A 592 8.67 -6.05 -7.40
C TYR A 592 9.24 -7.38 -6.89
N TYR A 593 10.36 -7.87 -7.40
CA TYR A 593 10.94 -9.13 -6.94
C TYR A 593 11.31 -9.03 -5.46
N THR A 594 10.98 -10.06 -4.70
CA THR A 594 11.33 -10.18 -3.27
C THR A 594 12.03 -11.50 -2.99
N SER A 595 11.48 -12.62 -3.43
CA SER A 595 12.07 -13.95 -3.22
C SER A 595 11.50 -14.98 -4.20
N GLY A 596 11.97 -16.23 -4.15
CA GLY A 596 11.42 -17.33 -4.94
C GLY A 596 11.94 -17.36 -6.37
N VAL A 597 11.34 -18.19 -7.24
CA VAL A 597 11.85 -18.41 -8.61
C VAL A 597 10.94 -17.75 -9.64
N ILE A 598 11.49 -16.83 -10.44
CA ILE A 598 10.77 -16.23 -11.58
C ILE A 598 10.66 -17.28 -12.70
N GLN A 599 9.43 -17.61 -13.13
CA GLN A 599 9.17 -18.62 -14.16
C GLN A 599 8.58 -18.07 -15.48
N ARG A 600 7.69 -17.06 -15.49
CA ARG A 600 6.93 -16.70 -16.72
C ARG A 600 6.65 -15.23 -17.05
N ALA A 601 7.25 -14.26 -16.37
CA ALA A 601 6.72 -12.89 -16.42
C ALA A 601 7.51 -11.85 -17.27
N CYS A 602 8.50 -12.28 -18.06
CA CYS A 602 9.37 -11.39 -18.84
C CYS A 602 9.51 -11.88 -20.29
N PRO A 603 9.27 -11.01 -21.30
CA PRO A 603 9.54 -11.31 -22.70
C PRO A 603 10.99 -11.77 -22.92
N SER A 604 11.15 -12.83 -23.71
CA SER A 604 12.47 -13.38 -24.07
C SER A 604 12.98 -12.89 -25.43
N GLU A 605 12.29 -11.96 -26.10
CA GLU A 605 12.75 -11.42 -27.38
C GLU A 605 13.86 -10.39 -27.18
N TRP A 606 14.86 -10.40 -28.06
CA TRP A 606 16.07 -9.58 -27.92
C TRP A 606 15.78 -8.07 -27.79
N LYS A 607 14.74 -7.57 -28.49
CA LYS A 607 14.36 -6.14 -28.50
C LYS A 607 13.88 -5.62 -27.14
N TYR A 608 13.59 -6.51 -26.19
CA TYR A 608 13.17 -6.15 -24.84
C TYR A 608 14.28 -6.33 -23.78
N MET A 609 15.49 -6.71 -24.19
CA MET A 609 16.62 -6.83 -23.28
C MET A 609 17.08 -5.45 -22.82
N ASP A 610 17.16 -5.26 -21.50
CA ASP A 610 17.35 -3.94 -20.89
C ASP A 610 18.22 -3.94 -19.63
N HIS A 611 18.86 -5.07 -19.33
CA HIS A 611 19.73 -5.21 -18.15
C HIS A 611 20.82 -6.27 -18.34
N VAL A 612 21.94 -6.12 -17.62
CA VAL A 612 23.07 -7.06 -17.62
C VAL A 612 23.31 -7.55 -16.19
N VAL A 613 23.44 -8.86 -16.03
CA VAL A 613 23.62 -9.50 -14.72
C VAL A 613 24.67 -10.60 -14.79
N GLN A 614 25.10 -11.09 -13.62
CA GLN A 614 26.03 -12.19 -13.50
C GLN A 614 25.31 -13.45 -13.01
N ILE A 615 25.52 -14.59 -13.67
CA ILE A 615 25.06 -15.90 -13.23
C ILE A 615 26.19 -16.59 -12.48
N VAL A 616 26.00 -16.83 -11.18
CA VAL A 616 27.05 -17.33 -10.27
C VAL A 616 26.83 -18.76 -9.81
N GLY A 617 25.72 -19.39 -10.22
CA GLY A 617 25.38 -20.73 -9.79
C GLY A 617 24.04 -21.20 -10.30
N TYR A 618 23.65 -22.40 -9.88
CA TYR A 618 22.36 -23.01 -10.18
C TYR A 618 22.02 -24.10 -9.15
N ASP A 619 20.74 -24.46 -9.11
CA ASP A 619 20.24 -25.60 -8.35
C ASP A 619 19.23 -26.39 -9.20
N LEU A 620 19.55 -27.65 -9.52
CA LEU A 620 18.69 -28.58 -10.25
C LEU A 620 17.86 -29.47 -9.31
N THR A 621 18.15 -29.45 -8.00
CA THR A 621 17.47 -30.26 -6.99
C THR A 621 16.22 -29.61 -6.43
N ALA A 622 16.09 -28.29 -6.60
CA ALA A 622 14.91 -27.53 -6.21
C ALA A 622 13.66 -27.98 -7.00
N GLU A 623 12.48 -27.84 -6.38
CA GLU A 623 11.18 -28.12 -7.02
C GLU A 623 11.04 -27.41 -8.38
N VAL A 624 11.53 -26.17 -8.44
CA VAL A 624 11.68 -25.41 -9.67
C VAL A 624 13.17 -25.13 -9.89
N PRO A 625 13.87 -25.89 -10.75
CA PRO A 625 15.28 -25.66 -11.03
C PRO A 625 15.57 -24.23 -11.48
N TYR A 626 16.61 -23.60 -10.93
CA TYR A 626 16.90 -22.18 -11.14
C TYR A 626 18.39 -21.85 -11.29
N TYR A 627 18.68 -20.73 -11.96
CA TYR A 627 19.96 -20.04 -11.94
C TYR A 627 20.01 -19.06 -10.77
N ILE A 628 21.18 -18.91 -10.15
CA ILE A 628 21.47 -17.90 -9.12
C ILE A 628 22.03 -16.67 -9.83
N VAL A 629 21.30 -15.56 -9.75
CA VAL A 629 21.61 -14.33 -10.48
C VAL A 629 22.03 -13.25 -9.51
N LYS A 630 23.29 -12.79 -9.62
CA LYS A 630 23.80 -11.62 -8.91
C LYS A 630 23.41 -10.36 -9.66
N ASN A 631 22.74 -9.44 -8.98
CA ASN A 631 22.26 -8.19 -9.54
C ASN A 631 23.17 -7.00 -9.16
N SER A 632 22.93 -5.84 -9.76
CA SER A 632 23.63 -4.58 -9.52
C SER A 632 22.74 -3.53 -8.83
N TRP A 633 21.78 -3.97 -8.01
CA TRP A 633 20.80 -3.09 -7.38
C TRP A 633 20.98 -2.93 -5.86
N GLY A 634 22.08 -3.40 -5.28
CA GLY A 634 22.30 -3.39 -3.83
C GLY A 634 21.84 -4.68 -3.14
N ASP A 635 22.34 -4.89 -1.92
CA ASP A 635 22.04 -6.05 -1.06
C ASP A 635 20.64 -6.00 -0.43
N ASP A 636 20.07 -4.80 -0.31
CA ASP A 636 18.68 -4.51 0.07
C ASP A 636 17.63 -4.82 -1.03
N PHE A 637 18.01 -5.55 -2.07
CA PHE A 637 17.11 -6.00 -3.16
C PHE A 637 17.01 -7.53 -3.22
N GLY A 638 15.80 -8.06 -3.30
CA GLY A 638 15.58 -9.50 -3.52
C GLY A 638 16.11 -10.35 -2.36
N GLU A 639 16.85 -11.40 -2.68
CA GLU A 639 17.50 -12.29 -1.71
C GLU A 639 18.96 -11.86 -1.53
N ASP A 640 19.20 -10.82 -0.73
CA ASP A 640 20.53 -10.23 -0.44
C ASP A 640 21.27 -9.74 -1.68
N GLY A 641 20.54 -9.12 -2.61
CA GLY A 641 21.03 -8.64 -3.90
C GLY A 641 21.00 -9.67 -5.02
N TYR A 642 20.47 -10.86 -4.76
CA TYR A 642 20.31 -11.93 -5.72
C TYR A 642 18.84 -12.17 -6.09
N LEU A 643 18.64 -12.81 -7.23
CA LEU A 643 17.34 -13.34 -7.66
C LEU A 643 17.51 -14.70 -8.33
N LYS A 644 16.40 -15.43 -8.47
CA LYS A 644 16.39 -16.76 -9.09
C LYS A 644 15.56 -16.76 -10.37
N LEU A 645 16.15 -17.23 -11.47
CA LEU A 645 15.47 -17.41 -12.75
C LEU A 645 15.32 -18.90 -13.04
N ALA A 646 14.11 -19.34 -13.39
CA ALA A 646 13.88 -20.74 -13.72
C ALA A 646 14.73 -21.19 -14.92
N ILE A 647 15.32 -22.36 -14.80
CA ILE A 647 16.12 -23.00 -15.87
C ILE A 647 15.22 -23.50 -17.00
N LYS A 648 14.00 -23.93 -16.66
CA LYS A 648 13.01 -24.42 -17.63
C LYS A 648 12.57 -23.26 -18.54
N GLY A 649 12.93 -23.36 -19.82
CA GLY A 649 12.61 -22.35 -20.84
C GLY A 649 13.76 -21.37 -21.07
N ASN A 650 13.44 -20.13 -21.44
CA ASN A 650 14.39 -19.04 -21.62
C ASN A 650 13.87 -17.79 -20.90
N VAL A 651 13.67 -17.93 -19.59
CA VAL A 651 13.05 -16.89 -18.76
C VAL A 651 13.86 -15.61 -18.86
N CYS A 652 13.17 -14.50 -19.14
CA CYS A 652 13.76 -13.17 -19.32
C CYS A 652 14.84 -13.09 -20.40
N GLY A 653 14.91 -14.07 -21.32
CA GLY A 653 15.94 -14.12 -22.34
C GLY A 653 17.35 -14.42 -21.82
N VAL A 654 17.49 -15.01 -20.61
CA VAL A 654 18.79 -15.24 -19.94
C VAL A 654 19.83 -16.00 -20.79
N ARG A 655 19.38 -16.76 -21.80
CA ARG A 655 20.26 -17.50 -22.72
C ARG A 655 20.54 -16.80 -24.05
N ASN A 656 19.95 -15.63 -24.30
CA ASN A 656 20.01 -14.96 -25.59
C ASN A 656 21.38 -14.38 -25.92
N ASN A 657 22.08 -13.86 -24.93
CA ASN A 657 23.36 -13.19 -25.07
C ASN A 657 24.18 -13.47 -23.81
N VAL A 658 25.13 -14.39 -23.94
CA VAL A 658 25.91 -14.95 -22.84
C VAL A 658 27.39 -14.77 -23.16
N ALA A 659 28.11 -14.05 -22.31
CA ALA A 659 29.53 -13.84 -22.41
C ALA A 659 30.29 -14.52 -21.27
N TYR A 660 31.47 -15.05 -21.60
CA TYR A 660 32.42 -15.65 -20.68
C TYR A 660 33.84 -15.44 -21.19
N PHE A 661 34.81 -15.39 -20.28
CA PHE A 661 36.18 -15.02 -20.59
C PHE A 661 37.16 -15.55 -19.54
N ASP A 662 38.40 -15.77 -19.97
CA ASP A 662 39.52 -16.06 -19.07
C ASP A 662 40.25 -14.77 -18.71
N VAL A 663 40.91 -14.74 -17.55
CA VAL A 663 41.73 -13.60 -17.12
C VAL A 663 43.21 -13.95 -16.97
N VAL A 664 44.07 -12.94 -16.77
CA VAL A 664 45.51 -13.05 -16.48
C VAL A 664 45.95 -11.91 -15.58
#